data_AF-A0A4R4M9D8-F1
#
_entry.id   AF-A0A4R4M9D8-F1
#
_cell.length_a   1.000
_cell.length_b   1.000
_cell.length_c   1.000
_cell.angle_alpha   90.00
_cell.angle_beta   90.00
_cell.angle_gamma   90.00
#
_symmetry.space_group_name_H-M   'P 1'
#
loop_
_entity.id
_entity.type
_entity.pdbx_description
1 polymer ?
#
loop_
_entity_poly.entity_id
_entity_poly.type
_entity_poly.pdbx_seq_one_letter_code
_entity_poly.pdbx_strand_id
1 'polypeptide(L)'
;MSANAPFVGPRPFDTADAAIFLGRADEAAALADAWRGNRLTVLHGPAGVGKTSLLSAGVLPRLGPGPDGGAEVLPIGRPAFTGDFPLAALPDLNRFTFAVLASWFPGEPPTRISGSSIAGLLRRRSPGDRPGRAGGEGPSGRPLLAAVDHADLLFPVDGERARHAARFAEELVAALADCPRLRLLIAVRTENVEELLELLARAGLPPSAASRFPLRPFDPDAAVRTVSGPLAGTGHPLAASARRLVDDLGGAEPGAEPGSDHGIDPALLQIVCRRLWDESASGTGPPIAHLPELVDRILRDHCLGALAATATDHGKYPGTLTEWFRNEFGHRPGAAREGGGRGADEPSGSVMAALLDARLLYAEGRPGRRRYRLRQGRLRPVVRRLDPDAAAAARERPRRLDEAEAAFTVRDLGSARNRARAVTEAATDDRERAAAECLLGTIAYEHGEQRLAIEHYETAARAYGAFGDAAHVGMLLAAVGRLKIGDGPSEAVNRLRAALTRLPGDLFVKTALAHALWYAGRTQAALAILDDALSQDGGTPEALRLRGELLADLGRGGPALRDLDRVNYGDRPSSRAAWALATLTHTGIGPAGTDEVDLIDSADDSGPALLRVARVLRLGGEADTAAGLAERAVRARRPPLPRHLHPEAEKLMTSG
;
A
#
# COMPACT_ATOMS: atom_id res chain seq x y z
N MET A 1 -10.49 -32.20 -19.43
CA MET A 1 -11.67 -31.32 -19.54
C MET A 1 -11.72 -30.47 -18.28
N SER A 2 -11.67 -29.14 -18.44
CA SER A 2 -11.55 -28.08 -17.41
C SER A 2 -10.40 -28.24 -16.40
N ALA A 3 -9.29 -27.54 -16.66
CA ALA A 3 -8.10 -27.46 -15.82
C ALA A 3 -8.24 -26.51 -14.61
N ASN A 4 -9.41 -26.47 -13.96
CA ASN A 4 -9.62 -25.71 -12.71
C ASN A 4 -10.03 -26.66 -11.60
N ALA A 5 -9.19 -26.76 -10.56
CA ALA A 5 -9.50 -27.53 -9.37
C ALA A 5 -10.69 -26.90 -8.61
N PRO A 6 -11.61 -27.71 -8.03
CA PRO A 6 -12.81 -27.24 -7.34
C PRO A 6 -12.53 -26.51 -6.02
N PHE A 7 -11.29 -26.59 -5.53
CA PHE A 7 -10.81 -25.86 -4.36
C PHE A 7 -9.66 -24.95 -4.77
N VAL A 8 -9.71 -23.69 -4.32
CA VAL A 8 -8.71 -22.67 -4.67
C VAL A 8 -7.53 -22.67 -3.71
N GLY A 9 -7.64 -23.36 -2.57
CA GLY A 9 -6.58 -23.46 -1.57
C GLY A 9 -6.40 -22.15 -0.80
N PRO A 10 -5.16 -21.64 -0.62
CA PRO A 10 -4.89 -20.51 0.26
C PRO A 10 -5.26 -19.14 -0.35
N ARG A 11 -5.41 -19.03 -1.68
CA ARG A 11 -5.80 -17.78 -2.34
C ARG A 11 -7.27 -17.45 -2.06
N PRO A 12 -7.66 -16.16 -2.01
CA PRO A 12 -9.07 -15.80 -1.98
C PRO A 12 -9.78 -16.24 -3.27
N PHE A 13 -11.09 -16.48 -3.18
CA PHE A 13 -11.95 -16.68 -4.34
C PHE A 13 -12.14 -15.34 -5.06
N ASP A 14 -12.18 -15.35 -6.38
CA ASP A 14 -12.42 -14.17 -7.22
C ASP A 14 -13.77 -14.27 -7.96
N THR A 15 -14.07 -13.29 -8.82
CA THR A 15 -15.31 -13.27 -9.62
C THR A 15 -15.44 -14.46 -10.57
N ALA A 16 -14.34 -15.03 -11.06
CA ALA A 16 -14.35 -16.20 -11.94
C ALA A 16 -14.68 -17.48 -11.16
N ASP A 17 -14.39 -17.52 -9.86
CA ASP A 17 -14.73 -18.65 -9.00
C ASP A 17 -16.16 -18.60 -8.43
N ALA A 18 -16.98 -17.62 -8.83
CA ALA A 18 -18.32 -17.41 -8.25
C ALA A 18 -19.21 -18.68 -8.29
N ALA A 19 -19.06 -19.53 -9.30
CA ALA A 19 -19.82 -20.78 -9.45
C ALA A 19 -19.47 -21.85 -8.40
N ILE A 20 -18.24 -21.81 -7.85
CA ILE A 20 -17.77 -22.76 -6.83
C ILE A 20 -17.71 -22.13 -5.43
N PHE A 21 -18.02 -20.84 -5.30
CA PHE A 21 -18.12 -20.14 -4.03
C PHE A 21 -19.48 -20.39 -3.35
N LEU A 22 -19.53 -21.46 -2.56
CA LEU A 22 -20.75 -21.94 -1.90
C LEU A 22 -20.72 -21.72 -0.38
N GLY A 23 -21.86 -21.91 0.28
CA GLY A 23 -22.00 -21.80 1.74
C GLY A 23 -22.18 -20.38 2.28
N ARG A 24 -22.06 -19.33 1.47
CA ARG A 24 -22.20 -17.90 1.87
C ARG A 24 -23.28 -17.12 1.11
N ALA A 25 -24.31 -17.79 0.60
CA ALA A 25 -25.29 -17.17 -0.29
C ALA A 25 -26.08 -16.06 0.42
N ASP A 26 -26.50 -16.30 1.65
CA ASP A 26 -27.30 -15.38 2.46
C ASP A 26 -26.46 -14.20 2.94
N GLU A 27 -25.22 -14.44 3.40
CA GLU A 27 -24.33 -13.35 3.80
C GLU A 27 -23.93 -12.47 2.60
N ALA A 28 -23.76 -13.04 1.41
CA ALA A 28 -23.47 -12.28 0.20
C ALA A 28 -24.65 -11.39 -0.21
N ALA A 29 -25.89 -11.90 -0.11
CA ALA A 29 -27.09 -11.11 -0.37
C ALA A 29 -27.25 -9.99 0.66
N ALA A 30 -27.16 -10.32 1.95
CA ALA A 30 -27.28 -9.34 3.03
C ALA A 30 -26.21 -8.24 2.98
N LEU A 31 -24.97 -8.59 2.65
CA LEU A 31 -23.89 -7.61 2.49
C LEU A 31 -24.11 -6.72 1.25
N ALA A 32 -24.59 -7.28 0.14
CA ALA A 32 -24.92 -6.51 -1.05
C ALA A 32 -26.02 -5.48 -0.77
N ASP A 33 -27.06 -5.86 -0.03
CA ASP A 33 -28.15 -4.98 0.35
C ASP A 33 -27.71 -3.91 1.35
N ALA A 34 -26.90 -4.30 2.35
CA ALA A 34 -26.30 -3.36 3.29
C ALA A 34 -25.43 -2.33 2.57
N TRP A 35 -24.60 -2.75 1.61
CA TRP A 35 -23.74 -1.85 0.85
C TRP A 35 -24.53 -0.88 -0.03
N ARG A 36 -25.60 -1.34 -0.69
CA ARG A 36 -26.48 -0.46 -1.49
C ARG A 36 -27.25 0.53 -0.60
N GLY A 37 -27.73 0.08 0.56
CA GLY A 37 -28.59 0.85 1.45
C GLY A 37 -27.87 1.89 2.31
N ASN A 38 -26.59 1.68 2.62
CA ASN A 38 -25.84 2.51 3.58
C ASN A 38 -24.71 3.31 2.93
N ARG A 39 -24.53 4.56 3.36
CA ARG A 39 -23.42 5.43 2.89
C ARG A 39 -22.05 4.84 3.20
N LEU A 40 -21.91 4.24 4.38
CA LEU A 40 -20.72 3.52 4.81
C LEU A 40 -21.14 2.17 5.38
N THR A 41 -20.55 1.09 4.85
CA THR A 41 -20.66 -0.27 5.38
C THR A 41 -19.28 -0.75 5.81
N VAL A 42 -19.15 -1.22 7.04
CA VAL A 42 -17.90 -1.78 7.57
C VAL A 42 -18.04 -3.30 7.68
N LEU A 43 -17.45 -4.02 6.72
CA LEU A 43 -17.34 -5.47 6.76
C LEU A 43 -16.21 -5.85 7.70
N HIS A 44 -16.49 -6.58 8.77
CA HIS A 44 -15.44 -6.99 9.70
C HIS A 44 -15.53 -8.45 10.08
N GLY A 45 -14.37 -9.05 10.31
CA GLY A 45 -14.24 -10.45 10.69
C GLY A 45 -12.77 -10.80 10.90
N PRO A 46 -12.45 -11.91 11.58
CA PRO A 46 -11.07 -12.35 11.76
C PRO A 46 -10.29 -12.45 10.43
N ALA A 47 -8.96 -12.44 10.49
CA ALA A 47 -8.13 -12.75 9.32
C ALA A 47 -8.59 -14.08 8.70
N GLY A 48 -8.58 -14.24 7.37
CA GLY A 48 -8.90 -15.51 6.68
C GLY A 48 -10.35 -16.05 6.81
N VAL A 49 -11.27 -15.36 7.48
CA VAL A 49 -12.70 -15.76 7.56
C VAL A 49 -13.45 -15.67 6.21
N GLY A 50 -12.79 -15.14 5.17
CA GLY A 50 -13.34 -15.05 3.82
C GLY A 50 -13.90 -13.69 3.42
N LYS A 51 -13.50 -12.57 4.06
CA LYS A 51 -13.95 -11.20 3.68
C LYS A 51 -13.74 -10.89 2.20
N THR A 52 -12.50 -11.05 1.72
CA THR A 52 -12.12 -10.82 0.32
C THR A 52 -12.87 -11.74 -0.63
N SER A 53 -13.03 -13.02 -0.28
CA SER A 53 -13.78 -14.01 -1.06
C SER A 53 -15.27 -13.68 -1.13
N LEU A 54 -15.86 -13.28 0.01
CA LEU A 54 -17.26 -12.85 0.08
C LEU A 54 -17.49 -11.63 -0.79
N LEU A 55 -16.61 -10.64 -0.72
CA LEU A 55 -16.72 -9.43 -1.54
C LEU A 55 -16.57 -9.76 -3.04
N SER A 56 -15.49 -10.47 -3.41
CA SER A 56 -15.11 -10.71 -4.81
C SER A 56 -15.98 -11.75 -5.51
N ALA A 57 -16.17 -12.92 -4.91
CA ALA A 57 -16.88 -14.05 -5.51
C ALA A 57 -18.37 -14.09 -5.12
N GLY A 58 -18.72 -13.53 -3.97
CA GLY A 58 -20.10 -13.47 -3.48
C GLY A 58 -20.83 -12.20 -3.94
N VAL A 59 -20.35 -11.05 -3.52
CA VAL A 59 -21.08 -9.78 -3.64
C VAL A 59 -20.96 -9.21 -5.05
N LEU A 60 -19.76 -9.01 -5.59
CA LEU A 60 -19.59 -8.35 -6.90
C LEU A 60 -20.43 -8.98 -8.04
N PRO A 61 -20.51 -10.32 -8.19
CA PRO A 61 -21.34 -10.93 -9.23
C PRO A 61 -22.85 -10.63 -9.08
N ARG A 62 -23.31 -10.34 -7.85
CA ARG A 62 -24.69 -9.94 -7.54
C ARG A 62 -24.96 -8.45 -7.76
N LEU A 63 -23.91 -7.65 -7.93
CA LEU A 63 -23.99 -6.20 -8.16
C LEU A 63 -23.90 -5.80 -9.64
N GLY A 64 -23.66 -6.76 -10.54
CA GLY A 64 -23.55 -6.55 -11.99
C GLY A 64 -24.81 -5.94 -12.63
N PRO A 65 -24.75 -5.57 -13.93
CA PRO A 65 -25.83 -4.84 -14.60
C PRO A 65 -27.12 -5.66 -14.62
N GLY A 66 -28.06 -5.29 -13.74
CA GLY A 66 -29.44 -5.77 -13.75
C GLY A 66 -30.31 -5.01 -14.75
N PRO A 67 -31.52 -5.51 -15.05
CA PRO A 67 -32.44 -4.92 -16.03
C PRO A 67 -32.83 -3.46 -15.75
N ASP A 68 -32.74 -3.00 -14.50
CA ASP A 68 -33.06 -1.61 -14.09
C ASP A 68 -31.85 -0.65 -14.14
N GLY A 69 -30.76 -1.05 -14.77
CA GLY A 69 -29.60 -0.19 -15.00
C GLY A 69 -28.45 -0.31 -14.00
N GLY A 70 -28.56 -1.10 -12.94
CA GLY A 70 -27.44 -1.49 -12.07
C GLY A 70 -26.75 -0.35 -11.30
N ALA A 71 -25.94 -0.71 -10.30
CA ALA A 71 -25.05 0.24 -9.64
C ALA A 71 -23.76 0.39 -10.44
N GLU A 72 -23.10 1.55 -10.38
CA GLU A 72 -21.73 1.67 -10.88
C GLU A 72 -20.79 1.10 -9.83
N VAL A 73 -20.02 0.06 -10.15
CA VAL A 73 -19.15 -0.62 -9.19
C VAL A 73 -17.70 -0.41 -9.60
N LEU A 74 -16.93 0.24 -8.73
CA LEU A 74 -15.49 0.38 -8.93
C LEU A 74 -14.78 -0.95 -8.60
N PRO A 75 -13.60 -1.22 -9.19
CA PRO A 75 -12.74 -2.30 -8.73
C PRO A 75 -12.47 -2.22 -7.22
N ILE A 76 -12.11 -3.34 -6.59
CA ILE A 76 -11.81 -3.35 -5.15
C ILE A 76 -10.52 -2.56 -4.89
N GLY A 77 -10.63 -1.53 -4.08
CA GLY A 77 -9.51 -0.75 -3.59
C GLY A 77 -8.68 -1.51 -2.57
N ARG A 78 -7.36 -1.40 -2.62
CA ARG A 78 -6.46 -1.89 -1.58
C ARG A 78 -5.55 -0.77 -1.11
N PRO A 79 -5.42 -0.51 0.20
CA PRO A 79 -4.47 0.46 0.73
C PRO A 79 -3.06 -0.16 0.82
N ALA A 80 -2.68 -0.98 -0.16
CA ALA A 80 -1.39 -1.65 -0.27
C ALA A 80 -0.61 -1.03 -1.43
N PHE A 81 0.66 -0.69 -1.19
CA PHE A 81 1.55 -0.18 -2.23
C PHE A 81 1.68 -1.19 -3.37
N THR A 82 1.57 -0.74 -4.61
CA THR A 82 1.77 -1.61 -5.78
C THR A 82 3.26 -1.71 -6.10
N GLY A 83 3.79 -2.94 -6.18
CA GLY A 83 5.22 -3.18 -6.32
C GLY A 83 5.81 -2.70 -7.65
N ASP A 84 4.96 -2.49 -8.65
CA ASP A 84 5.29 -2.01 -9.99
C ASP A 84 5.54 -0.48 -10.08
N PHE A 85 5.26 0.27 -9.01
CA PHE A 85 5.44 1.71 -9.00
C PHE A 85 6.78 2.13 -8.35
N PRO A 86 7.63 2.95 -9.02
CA PRO A 86 8.87 3.42 -8.42
C PRO A 86 8.62 4.66 -7.56
N LEU A 87 8.63 4.52 -6.23
CA LEU A 87 8.30 5.63 -5.31
C LEU A 87 9.24 6.85 -5.47
N ALA A 88 10.48 6.62 -5.89
CA ALA A 88 11.42 7.70 -6.20
C ALA A 88 10.94 8.60 -7.37
N ALA A 89 9.96 8.17 -8.15
CA ALA A 89 9.28 9.04 -9.09
C ALA A 89 8.34 10.03 -8.37
N LEU A 90 7.70 9.71 -7.23
CA LEU A 90 6.74 10.59 -6.55
C LEU A 90 6.85 10.46 -5.00
N PRO A 91 7.80 11.13 -4.33
CA PRO A 91 8.12 10.90 -2.92
C PRO A 91 7.10 11.51 -1.95
N ASP A 92 6.47 12.64 -2.29
CA ASP A 92 5.53 13.35 -1.40
C ASP A 92 4.10 12.77 -1.48
N LEU A 93 4.00 11.51 -1.88
CA LEU A 93 2.75 10.83 -2.17
C LEU A 93 2.12 10.30 -0.87
N ASN A 94 0.83 10.57 -0.65
CA ASN A 94 0.07 9.78 0.32
C ASN A 94 -0.16 8.36 -0.23
N ARG A 95 0.68 7.41 0.20
CA ARG A 95 0.68 6.03 -0.31
C ARG A 95 -0.66 5.29 -0.19
N PHE A 96 -1.48 5.58 0.84
CA PHE A 96 -2.77 4.90 1.02
C PHE A 96 -3.79 5.42 0.02
N THR A 97 -3.83 6.75 -0.15
CA THR A 97 -4.68 7.40 -1.15
C THR A 97 -4.32 6.94 -2.55
N PHE A 98 -3.03 6.95 -2.87
CA PHE A 98 -2.54 6.49 -4.16
C PHE A 98 -2.90 5.04 -4.44
N ALA A 99 -2.63 4.13 -3.51
CA ALA A 99 -2.89 2.70 -3.67
C ALA A 99 -4.37 2.42 -3.94
N VAL A 100 -5.26 3.06 -3.18
CA VAL A 100 -6.71 2.90 -3.34
C VAL A 100 -7.18 3.49 -4.67
N LEU A 101 -6.72 4.68 -5.06
CA LEU A 101 -7.10 5.29 -6.33
C LEU A 101 -6.53 4.54 -7.54
N ALA A 102 -5.30 4.03 -7.46
CA ALA A 102 -4.71 3.17 -8.49
C ALA A 102 -5.52 1.87 -8.67
N SER A 103 -5.98 1.29 -7.56
CA SER A 103 -6.86 0.12 -7.59
C SER A 103 -8.23 0.45 -8.21
N TRP A 104 -8.85 1.57 -7.82
CA TRP A 104 -10.16 1.99 -8.35
C TRP A 104 -10.12 2.43 -9.82
N PHE A 105 -8.98 2.97 -10.27
CA PHE A 105 -8.81 3.52 -11.61
C PHE A 105 -7.53 2.99 -12.26
N PRO A 106 -7.45 1.69 -12.60
CA PRO A 106 -6.23 1.07 -13.13
C PRO A 106 -5.80 1.64 -14.49
N GLY A 107 -6.69 2.32 -15.21
CA GLY A 107 -6.38 3.02 -16.47
C GLY A 107 -5.91 4.47 -16.28
N GLU A 108 -5.85 4.99 -15.06
CA GLU A 108 -5.40 6.35 -14.78
C GLU A 108 -3.87 6.37 -14.61
N PRO A 109 -3.14 7.31 -15.24
CA PRO A 109 -1.70 7.37 -15.07
C PRO A 109 -1.33 7.69 -13.60
N PRO A 110 -0.31 7.04 -13.02
CA PRO A 110 0.11 7.23 -11.63
C PRO A 110 0.34 8.68 -11.21
N THR A 111 0.87 9.49 -12.11
CA THR A 111 1.15 10.91 -11.87
C THR A 111 -0.11 11.75 -11.70
N ARG A 112 -1.19 11.39 -12.40
CA ARG A 112 -2.51 12.02 -12.21
C ARG A 112 -3.19 11.56 -10.93
N ILE A 113 -3.03 10.29 -10.57
CA ILE A 113 -3.52 9.77 -9.28
C ILE A 113 -2.85 10.53 -8.12
N SER A 114 -1.53 10.68 -8.16
CA SER A 114 -0.75 11.40 -7.14
C SER A 114 -1.20 12.85 -6.92
N GLY A 115 -1.57 13.55 -8.00
CA GLY A 115 -2.05 14.94 -7.92
C GLY A 115 -3.53 15.09 -7.56
N SER A 116 -4.27 14.00 -7.35
CA SER A 116 -5.72 14.02 -7.12
C SER A 116 -6.08 13.62 -5.70
N SER A 117 -7.06 14.30 -5.10
CA SER A 117 -7.77 13.76 -3.95
C SER A 117 -8.82 12.75 -4.38
N ILE A 118 -9.27 11.89 -3.44
CA ILE A 118 -10.33 10.92 -3.72
C ILE A 118 -11.58 11.59 -4.30
N ALA A 119 -12.07 12.63 -3.62
CA ALA A 119 -13.24 13.39 -4.07
C ALA A 119 -13.01 14.04 -5.44
N GLY A 120 -11.80 14.57 -5.68
CA GLY A 120 -11.42 15.20 -6.94
C GLY A 120 -11.48 14.24 -8.13
N LEU A 121 -10.95 13.01 -7.97
CA LEU A 121 -10.93 12.03 -9.06
C LEU A 121 -12.35 11.47 -9.33
N LEU A 122 -13.12 11.18 -8.28
CA LEU A 122 -14.51 10.73 -8.39
C LEU A 122 -15.39 11.76 -9.14
N ARG A 123 -15.27 13.05 -8.80
CA ARG A 123 -16.00 14.13 -9.49
C ARG A 123 -15.65 14.24 -10.97
N ARG A 124 -14.37 14.11 -11.31
CA ARG A 124 -13.92 14.18 -12.72
C ARG A 124 -14.48 13.03 -13.55
N ARG A 125 -14.60 11.83 -12.96
CA ARG A 125 -15.17 10.64 -13.60
C ARG A 125 -16.70 10.63 -13.63
N SER A 126 -17.34 11.50 -12.83
CA SER A 126 -18.80 11.69 -12.79
C SER A 126 -19.22 13.11 -13.23
N PRO A 127 -19.14 13.48 -14.54
CA PRO A 127 -19.44 14.83 -15.02
C PRO A 127 -20.86 15.35 -14.69
N GLY A 128 -21.79 14.45 -14.36
CA GLY A 128 -23.17 14.75 -13.99
C GLY A 128 -23.38 15.33 -12.58
N ASP A 129 -22.37 15.25 -11.68
CA ASP A 129 -22.47 15.70 -10.29
C ASP A 129 -21.95 17.14 -10.08
N ARG A 130 -21.88 17.97 -11.12
CA ARG A 130 -21.50 19.38 -10.96
C ARG A 130 -22.57 20.14 -10.17
N PRO A 131 -22.25 20.73 -9.00
CA PRO A 131 -23.18 21.60 -8.31
C PRO A 131 -23.45 22.83 -9.19
N GLY A 132 -24.70 23.03 -9.63
CA GLY A 132 -25.13 24.24 -10.33
C GLY A 132 -25.73 24.08 -11.74
N ARG A 133 -25.86 22.87 -12.30
CA ARG A 133 -26.68 22.65 -13.51
C ARG A 133 -28.05 22.09 -13.14
N ALA A 134 -28.93 22.97 -12.68
CA ALA A 134 -30.38 22.70 -12.69
C ALA A 134 -30.85 22.78 -14.16
N GLY A 135 -31.34 21.67 -14.73
CA GLY A 135 -32.10 21.71 -15.98
C GLY A 135 -31.69 20.79 -17.13
N GLY A 136 -31.16 19.59 -16.86
CA GLY A 136 -30.97 18.60 -17.92
C GLY A 136 -31.32 17.19 -17.47
N GLU A 137 -32.48 16.69 -17.89
CA GLU A 137 -32.83 15.27 -17.78
C GLU A 137 -31.91 14.44 -18.72
N GLY A 138 -31.05 13.59 -18.13
CA GLY A 138 -30.15 12.64 -18.80
C GLY A 138 -29.36 11.79 -17.78
N PRO A 139 -29.02 10.52 -18.06
CA PRO A 139 -28.89 9.42 -17.07
C PRO A 139 -27.65 9.60 -16.17
N SER A 140 -27.57 9.20 -14.89
CA SER A 140 -28.31 8.24 -14.07
C SER A 140 -28.05 8.48 -12.56
N GLY A 141 -29.10 8.58 -11.73
CA GLY A 141 -29.01 8.61 -10.25
C GLY A 141 -28.63 7.27 -9.61
N ARG A 142 -27.75 6.50 -10.26
CA ARG A 142 -27.30 5.18 -9.80
C ARG A 142 -26.26 5.35 -8.69
N PRO A 143 -26.31 4.51 -7.64
CA PRO A 143 -25.30 4.53 -6.59
C PRO A 143 -23.93 4.13 -7.17
N LEU A 144 -22.88 4.82 -6.71
CA LEU A 144 -21.49 4.48 -6.99
C LEU A 144 -20.96 3.65 -5.82
N LEU A 145 -20.72 2.37 -6.06
CA LEU A 145 -20.24 1.40 -5.08
C LEU A 145 -18.72 1.34 -5.15
N ALA A 146 -18.05 1.81 -4.09
CA ALA A 146 -16.60 1.72 -3.94
C ALA A 146 -16.26 0.87 -2.72
N ALA A 147 -15.30 -0.05 -2.85
CA ALA A 147 -14.85 -0.89 -1.76
C ALA A 147 -13.38 -0.67 -1.47
N VAL A 148 -12.98 -0.70 -0.20
CA VAL A 148 -11.61 -0.77 0.28
C VAL A 148 -11.45 -2.06 1.08
N ASP A 149 -10.74 -3.03 0.54
CA ASP A 149 -10.39 -4.26 1.25
C ASP A 149 -9.04 -4.11 1.97
N HIS A 150 -8.78 -4.97 2.95
CA HIS A 150 -7.55 -4.94 3.75
C HIS A 150 -7.26 -3.59 4.44
N ALA A 151 -8.29 -2.91 4.95
CA ALA A 151 -8.10 -1.66 5.69
C ALA A 151 -7.29 -1.85 6.99
N ASP A 152 -7.06 -3.09 7.43
CA ASP A 152 -6.11 -3.41 8.50
C ASP A 152 -4.67 -2.98 8.19
N LEU A 153 -4.29 -2.83 6.91
CA LEU A 153 -2.97 -2.33 6.51
C LEU A 153 -2.74 -0.84 6.84
N LEU A 154 -3.81 -0.11 7.19
CA LEU A 154 -3.68 1.24 7.74
C LEU A 154 -2.98 1.21 9.09
N PHE A 155 -3.03 0.09 9.81
CA PHE A 155 -2.63 -0.04 11.22
C PHE A 155 -1.43 -0.99 11.41
N PRO A 156 -0.68 -0.86 12.53
CA PRO A 156 -0.67 0.29 13.44
C PRO A 156 -0.13 1.55 12.74
N VAL A 157 -0.48 2.72 13.29
CA VAL A 157 -0.13 4.03 12.73
C VAL A 157 0.95 4.73 13.57
N ASP A 158 2.17 4.82 13.04
CA ASP A 158 3.28 5.57 13.66
C ASP A 158 3.88 6.61 12.72
N GLY A 159 4.37 7.72 13.27
CA GLY A 159 5.12 8.76 12.54
C GLY A 159 4.40 9.27 11.28
N GLU A 160 5.09 9.23 10.15
CA GLU A 160 4.55 9.61 8.84
C GLU A 160 3.33 8.76 8.42
N ARG A 161 3.30 7.47 8.80
CA ARG A 161 2.16 6.59 8.47
C ARG A 161 0.87 7.12 9.06
N ALA A 162 0.91 7.60 10.29
CA ALA A 162 -0.25 8.17 10.97
C ALA A 162 -0.79 9.40 10.24
N ARG A 163 0.11 10.28 9.75
CA ARG A 163 -0.27 11.44 8.95
C ARG A 163 -0.92 11.03 7.62
N HIS A 164 -0.34 10.05 6.92
CA HIS A 164 -0.92 9.53 5.68
C HIS A 164 -2.29 8.87 5.92
N ALA A 165 -2.45 8.11 6.99
CA ALA A 165 -3.73 7.48 7.34
C ALA A 165 -4.81 8.51 7.71
N ALA A 166 -4.46 9.54 8.50
CA ALA A 166 -5.36 10.64 8.85
C ALA A 166 -5.84 11.40 7.62
N ARG A 167 -4.91 11.83 6.76
CA ARG A 167 -5.24 12.51 5.50
C ARG A 167 -6.06 11.64 4.56
N PHE A 168 -5.75 10.34 4.47
CA PHE A 168 -6.55 9.40 3.67
C PHE A 168 -7.99 9.29 4.20
N ALA A 169 -8.18 9.24 5.53
CA ALA A 169 -9.50 9.24 6.14
C ALA A 169 -10.26 10.55 5.88
N GLU A 170 -9.60 11.71 6.01
CA GLU A 170 -10.17 13.01 5.64
C GLU A 170 -10.64 13.04 4.18
N GLU A 171 -9.85 12.49 3.26
CA GLU A 171 -10.24 12.39 1.85
C GLU A 171 -11.42 11.45 1.60
N LEU A 172 -11.52 10.33 2.32
CA LEU A 172 -12.69 9.43 2.26
C LEU A 172 -13.96 10.12 2.79
N VAL A 173 -13.86 10.84 3.92
CA VAL A 173 -15.00 11.56 4.51
C VAL A 173 -15.43 12.72 3.60
N ALA A 174 -14.48 13.47 3.05
CA ALA A 174 -14.76 14.51 2.05
C ALA A 174 -15.41 13.93 0.79
N ALA A 175 -14.93 12.78 0.30
CA ALA A 175 -15.54 12.10 -0.85
C ALA A 175 -16.97 11.64 -0.57
N LEU A 176 -17.25 11.12 0.64
CA LEU A 176 -18.61 10.82 1.06
C LEU A 176 -19.46 12.08 1.05
N ALA A 177 -19.01 13.19 1.65
CA ALA A 177 -19.76 14.45 1.69
C ALA A 177 -20.03 15.02 0.28
N ASP A 178 -19.01 15.07 -0.56
CA ASP A 178 -19.04 15.71 -1.89
C ASP A 178 -19.73 14.87 -2.97
N CYS A 179 -19.84 13.56 -2.77
CA CYS A 179 -20.46 12.62 -3.71
C CYS A 179 -21.64 11.88 -3.05
N PRO A 180 -22.87 12.44 -3.10
CA PRO A 180 -24.05 11.85 -2.45
C PRO A 180 -24.42 10.43 -2.94
N ARG A 181 -24.03 10.09 -4.17
CA ARG A 181 -24.22 8.75 -4.75
C ARG A 181 -23.22 7.71 -4.25
N LEU A 182 -22.11 8.13 -3.64
CA LEU A 182 -21.09 7.22 -3.13
C LEU A 182 -21.65 6.36 -2.01
N ARG A 183 -21.41 5.06 -2.10
CA ARG A 183 -21.62 4.06 -1.05
C ARG A 183 -20.30 3.32 -0.86
N LEU A 184 -19.67 3.56 0.28
CA LEU A 184 -18.35 3.04 0.60
C LEU A 184 -18.47 1.77 1.44
N LEU A 185 -17.79 0.70 1.03
CA LEU A 185 -17.58 -0.49 1.84
C LEU A 185 -16.12 -0.53 2.28
N ILE A 186 -15.86 -0.67 3.59
CA ILE A 186 -14.51 -0.85 4.12
C ILE A 186 -14.44 -2.22 4.81
N ALA A 187 -13.59 -3.11 4.32
CA ALA A 187 -13.34 -4.40 4.92
C ALA A 187 -12.09 -4.37 5.80
N VAL A 188 -12.24 -4.77 7.07
CA VAL A 188 -11.19 -4.66 8.11
C VAL A 188 -11.21 -5.89 9.02
N ARG A 189 -10.11 -6.13 9.75
CA ARG A 189 -10.10 -7.15 10.81
C ARG A 189 -10.94 -6.70 12.01
N THR A 190 -11.57 -7.64 12.72
CA THR A 190 -12.46 -7.31 13.85
C THR A 190 -11.73 -6.53 14.95
N GLU A 191 -10.47 -6.86 15.19
CA GLU A 191 -9.60 -6.21 16.16
C GLU A 191 -9.25 -4.75 15.80
N ASN A 192 -9.39 -4.33 14.53
CA ASN A 192 -9.12 -2.96 14.07
C ASN A 192 -10.39 -2.14 13.79
N VAL A 193 -11.59 -2.67 14.07
CA VAL A 193 -12.86 -1.95 13.80
C VAL A 193 -12.94 -0.64 14.57
N GLU A 194 -12.66 -0.65 15.87
CA GLU A 194 -12.75 0.55 16.69
C GLU A 194 -11.68 1.58 16.30
N GLU A 195 -10.47 1.14 15.96
CA GLU A 195 -9.38 2.00 15.47
C GLU A 195 -9.75 2.68 14.14
N LEU A 196 -10.39 1.95 13.22
CA LEU A 196 -10.94 2.49 11.97
C LEU A 196 -12.04 3.53 12.24
N LEU A 197 -12.98 3.24 13.13
CA LEU A 197 -14.08 4.16 13.43
C LEU A 197 -13.60 5.42 14.15
N GLU A 198 -12.61 5.31 15.03
CA GLU A 198 -11.95 6.47 15.64
C GLU A 198 -11.22 7.32 14.60
N LEU A 199 -10.51 6.68 13.66
CA LEU A 199 -9.83 7.37 12.56
C LEU A 199 -10.82 8.18 11.69
N LEU A 200 -11.94 7.57 11.31
CA LEU A 200 -13.01 8.22 10.54
C LEU A 200 -13.74 9.31 11.35
N ALA A 201 -13.92 9.10 12.66
CA ALA A 201 -14.52 10.10 13.54
C ALA A 201 -13.66 11.36 13.67
N ARG A 202 -12.33 11.22 13.78
CA ARG A 202 -11.40 12.36 13.75
C ARG A 202 -11.46 13.13 12.43
N ALA A 203 -11.74 12.44 11.32
CA ALA A 203 -11.97 13.03 10.02
C ALA A 203 -13.37 13.66 9.83
N GLY A 204 -14.25 13.59 10.84
CA GLY A 204 -15.57 14.23 10.84
C GLY A 204 -16.77 13.33 10.54
N LEU A 205 -16.58 11.99 10.47
CA LEU A 205 -17.68 11.04 10.25
C LEU A 205 -18.08 10.34 11.56
N PRO A 206 -19.27 10.59 12.12
CA PRO A 206 -19.65 10.01 13.41
C PRO A 206 -19.72 8.48 13.33
N PRO A 207 -19.32 7.73 14.39
CA PRO A 207 -19.34 6.26 14.36
C PRO A 207 -20.71 5.63 14.05
N SER A 208 -21.80 6.33 14.36
CA SER A 208 -23.18 5.90 14.07
C SER A 208 -23.53 5.94 12.58
N ALA A 209 -22.74 6.61 11.74
CA ALA A 209 -22.93 6.66 10.29
C ALA A 209 -22.51 5.35 9.58
N ALA A 210 -21.75 4.48 10.27
CA ALA A 210 -21.25 3.22 9.73
C ALA A 210 -22.20 2.05 10.06
N SER A 211 -22.73 1.38 9.04
CA SER A 211 -23.39 0.09 9.20
C SER A 211 -22.34 -1.00 9.38
N ARG A 212 -22.32 -1.67 10.54
CA ARG A 212 -21.36 -2.75 10.83
C ARG A 212 -21.91 -4.09 10.34
N PHE A 213 -21.13 -4.82 9.55
CA PHE A 213 -21.47 -6.15 9.05
C PHE A 213 -20.44 -7.19 9.55
N PRO A 214 -20.76 -7.98 10.59
CA PRO A 214 -19.87 -9.02 11.11
C PRO A 214 -19.91 -10.27 10.23
N LEU A 215 -18.74 -10.73 9.78
CA LEU A 215 -18.56 -12.02 9.10
C LEU A 215 -17.96 -13.04 10.07
N ARG A 216 -18.73 -14.09 10.35
CA ARG A 216 -18.34 -15.19 11.26
C ARG A 216 -17.74 -16.37 10.50
N PRO A 217 -17.01 -17.29 11.17
CA PRO A 217 -16.65 -18.60 10.61
C PRO A 217 -17.88 -19.36 10.11
N PHE A 218 -17.67 -20.46 9.37
CA PHE A 218 -18.77 -21.26 8.85
C PHE A 218 -19.50 -21.99 9.98
N ASP A 219 -20.82 -22.03 9.92
CA ASP A 219 -21.56 -23.09 10.60
C ASP A 219 -21.30 -24.45 9.92
N PRO A 220 -21.54 -25.59 10.61
CA PRO A 220 -21.27 -26.91 10.05
C PRO A 220 -21.99 -27.19 8.72
N ASP A 221 -23.22 -26.71 8.52
CA ASP A 221 -23.98 -26.97 7.29
C ASP A 221 -23.45 -26.14 6.12
N ALA A 222 -23.10 -24.88 6.35
CA ALA A 222 -22.42 -24.04 5.37
C ALA A 222 -21.06 -24.62 4.96
N ALA A 223 -20.29 -25.15 5.93
CA ALA A 223 -19.03 -25.82 5.66
C ALA A 223 -19.23 -27.09 4.81
N VAL A 224 -20.23 -27.92 5.12
CA VAL A 224 -20.55 -29.12 4.32
C VAL A 224 -20.94 -28.75 2.89
N ARG A 225 -21.77 -27.71 2.70
CA ARG A 225 -22.12 -27.21 1.35
C ARG A 225 -20.89 -26.77 0.57
N THR A 226 -19.93 -26.13 1.23
CA THR A 226 -18.67 -25.66 0.63
C THR A 226 -17.78 -26.81 0.17
N VAL A 227 -17.78 -27.95 0.87
CA VAL A 227 -17.00 -29.13 0.47
C VAL A 227 -17.71 -29.96 -0.59
N SER A 228 -18.97 -30.27 -0.38
CA SER A 228 -19.73 -31.21 -1.22
C SER A 228 -20.18 -30.61 -2.54
N GLY A 229 -20.54 -29.32 -2.56
CA GLY A 229 -21.10 -28.65 -3.73
C GLY A 229 -20.16 -28.61 -4.94
N PRO A 230 -18.89 -28.17 -4.81
CA PRO A 230 -17.95 -28.15 -5.94
C PRO A 230 -17.61 -29.55 -6.47
N LEU A 231 -17.87 -30.59 -5.68
CA LEU A 231 -17.62 -31.98 -6.02
C LEU A 231 -18.85 -32.71 -6.58
N ALA A 232 -20.01 -32.05 -6.63
CA ALA A 232 -21.23 -32.64 -7.15
C ALA A 232 -21.01 -33.13 -8.60
N GLY A 233 -21.35 -34.38 -8.87
CA GLY A 233 -21.18 -35.00 -10.20
C GLY A 233 -19.75 -35.41 -10.58
N THR A 234 -18.75 -35.16 -9.72
CA THR A 234 -17.35 -35.56 -9.98
C THR A 234 -17.05 -37.03 -9.63
N GLY A 235 -17.90 -37.66 -8.81
CA GLY A 235 -17.64 -38.99 -8.23
C GLY A 235 -16.55 -39.02 -7.16
N HIS A 236 -15.99 -37.87 -6.76
CA HIS A 236 -14.90 -37.82 -5.80
C HIS A 236 -15.33 -38.24 -4.38
N PRO A 237 -14.61 -39.15 -3.69
CA PRO A 237 -15.03 -39.72 -2.40
C PRO A 237 -15.13 -38.69 -1.25
N LEU A 238 -14.46 -37.54 -1.39
CA LEU A 238 -14.56 -36.44 -0.43
C LEU A 238 -15.98 -35.86 -0.35
N ALA A 239 -16.78 -35.91 -1.43
CA ALA A 239 -18.15 -35.41 -1.43
C ALA A 239 -19.02 -36.14 -0.39
N ALA A 240 -18.89 -37.48 -0.32
CA ALA A 240 -19.58 -38.31 0.67
C ALA A 240 -19.00 -38.15 2.09
N SER A 241 -17.74 -37.74 2.20
CA SER A 241 -17.03 -37.58 3.47
C SER A 241 -17.08 -36.15 4.03
N ALA A 242 -17.82 -35.23 3.39
CA ALA A 242 -17.84 -33.81 3.72
C ALA A 242 -18.22 -33.53 5.19
N ARG A 243 -19.27 -34.17 5.71
CA ARG A 243 -19.68 -34.04 7.12
C ARG A 243 -18.59 -34.53 8.06
N ARG A 244 -18.01 -35.71 7.80
CA ARG A 244 -16.92 -36.27 8.60
C ARG A 244 -15.69 -35.35 8.64
N LEU A 245 -15.35 -34.70 7.51
CA LEU A 245 -14.27 -33.71 7.46
C LEU A 245 -14.58 -32.48 8.32
N VAL A 246 -15.79 -31.95 8.18
CA VAL A 246 -16.25 -30.78 8.93
C VAL A 246 -16.25 -31.05 10.43
N ASP A 247 -16.74 -32.22 10.85
CA ASP A 247 -16.75 -32.61 12.25
C ASP A 247 -15.33 -32.77 12.83
N ASP A 248 -14.38 -33.31 12.06
CA ASP A 248 -12.97 -33.41 12.47
C ASP A 248 -12.33 -32.01 12.63
N LEU A 249 -12.59 -31.10 11.70
CA LEU A 249 -12.04 -29.73 11.74
C LEU A 249 -12.71 -28.84 12.81
N GLY A 250 -13.95 -29.14 13.18
CA GLY A 250 -14.72 -28.41 14.19
C GLY A 250 -14.39 -28.76 15.64
N GLY A 251 -13.44 -29.70 15.87
CA GLY A 251 -13.09 -30.17 17.21
C GLY A 251 -12.80 -29.03 18.21
N ALA A 252 -13.56 -29.01 19.31
CA ALA A 252 -13.46 -27.99 20.36
C ALA A 252 -12.12 -28.04 21.10
N GLU A 253 -11.61 -26.87 21.54
CA GLU A 253 -10.49 -26.84 22.48
C GLU A 253 -10.91 -27.37 23.86
N PRO A 254 -10.09 -28.24 24.50
CA PRO A 254 -10.30 -28.60 25.89
C PRO A 254 -10.19 -27.36 26.80
N GLY A 255 -11.29 -27.01 27.47
CA GLY A 255 -11.37 -25.82 28.35
C GLY A 255 -11.96 -24.56 27.70
N ALA A 256 -12.53 -24.68 26.49
CA ALA A 256 -13.33 -23.62 25.88
C ALA A 256 -14.56 -23.28 26.76
N GLU A 257 -14.86 -21.98 26.95
CA GLU A 257 -16.04 -21.58 27.72
C GLU A 257 -17.33 -22.04 26.99
N PRO A 258 -18.36 -22.50 27.72
CA PRO A 258 -19.66 -22.79 27.12
C PRO A 258 -20.19 -21.56 26.37
N GLY A 259 -20.30 -21.65 25.04
CA GLY A 259 -20.71 -20.54 24.17
C GLY A 259 -19.59 -19.88 23.34
N SER A 260 -18.34 -20.32 23.45
CA SER A 260 -17.30 -19.97 22.46
C SER A 260 -17.55 -20.74 21.17
N ASP A 261 -18.43 -20.20 20.33
CA ASP A 261 -18.84 -20.75 19.04
C ASP A 261 -17.65 -20.78 18.06
N HIS A 262 -16.82 -21.82 18.13
CA HIS A 262 -15.73 -22.04 17.20
C HIS A 262 -16.27 -22.70 15.93
N GLY A 263 -16.92 -21.90 15.08
CA GLY A 263 -17.31 -22.35 13.75
C GLY A 263 -16.11 -22.83 12.92
N ILE A 264 -16.38 -23.41 11.76
CA ILE A 264 -15.36 -23.99 10.89
C ILE A 264 -14.61 -22.87 10.18
N ASP A 265 -13.28 -22.88 10.28
CA ASP A 265 -12.43 -21.91 9.64
C ASP A 265 -12.42 -22.12 8.12
N PRO A 266 -12.88 -21.13 7.32
CA PRO A 266 -12.97 -21.28 5.88
C PRO A 266 -11.61 -21.48 5.20
N ALA A 267 -10.55 -20.85 5.70
CA ALA A 267 -9.23 -20.94 5.10
C ALA A 267 -8.58 -22.30 5.36
N LEU A 268 -8.67 -22.81 6.59
CA LEU A 268 -8.19 -24.16 6.91
C LEU A 268 -8.97 -25.23 6.14
N LEU A 269 -10.30 -25.07 6.02
CA LEU A 269 -11.13 -25.96 5.21
C LEU A 269 -10.66 -26.01 3.75
N GLN A 270 -10.39 -24.85 3.13
CA GLN A 270 -9.88 -24.78 1.76
C GLN A 270 -8.49 -25.39 1.59
N ILE A 271 -7.59 -25.17 2.55
CA ILE A 271 -6.23 -25.77 2.53
C ILE A 271 -6.33 -27.30 2.55
N VAL A 272 -7.16 -27.85 3.45
CA VAL A 272 -7.34 -29.29 3.58
C VAL A 272 -8.03 -29.88 2.35
N CYS A 273 -9.13 -29.28 1.90
CA CYS A 273 -9.85 -29.77 0.71
C CYS A 273 -8.99 -29.72 -0.55
N ARG A 274 -8.21 -28.65 -0.73
CA ARG A 274 -7.29 -28.53 -1.87
C ARG A 274 -6.26 -29.65 -1.87
N ARG A 275 -5.65 -29.91 -0.71
CA ARG A 275 -4.60 -30.92 -0.61
C ARG A 275 -5.14 -32.34 -0.80
N LEU A 276 -6.31 -32.64 -0.24
CA LEU A 276 -7.00 -33.91 -0.46
C LEU A 276 -7.36 -34.13 -1.95
N TRP A 277 -7.80 -33.08 -2.64
CA TRP A 277 -8.08 -33.13 -4.07
C TRP A 277 -6.82 -33.42 -4.90
N ASP A 278 -5.74 -32.67 -4.66
CA ASP A 278 -4.48 -32.82 -5.40
C ASP A 278 -3.89 -34.23 -5.22
N GLU A 279 -3.91 -34.77 -3.99
CA GLU A 279 -3.39 -36.12 -3.69
C GLU A 279 -4.25 -37.26 -4.26
N SER A 280 -5.56 -37.05 -4.36
CA SER A 280 -6.44 -38.01 -5.04
C SER A 280 -6.26 -37.98 -6.55
N ALA A 281 -6.03 -36.81 -7.14
CA ALA A 281 -5.81 -36.64 -8.57
C ALA A 281 -4.46 -37.25 -9.02
N SER A 282 -3.43 -37.18 -8.18
CA SER A 282 -2.11 -37.76 -8.45
C SER A 282 -2.00 -39.25 -8.12
N GLY A 283 -2.98 -39.82 -7.40
CA GLY A 283 -2.92 -41.21 -6.89
C GLY A 283 -1.85 -41.43 -5.83
N THR A 284 -1.31 -40.35 -5.22
CA THR A 284 -0.17 -40.42 -4.29
C THR A 284 -0.56 -40.43 -2.82
N GLY A 285 -1.85 -40.33 -2.50
CA GLY A 285 -2.37 -40.27 -1.12
C GLY A 285 -3.00 -41.59 -0.64
N PRO A 286 -3.01 -41.86 0.68
CA PRO A 286 -3.77 -42.98 1.23
C PRO A 286 -5.29 -42.74 1.05
N PRO A 287 -6.12 -43.79 1.06
CA PRO A 287 -7.56 -43.67 0.84
C PRO A 287 -8.22 -42.75 1.87
N ILE A 288 -9.26 -42.00 1.45
CA ILE A 288 -10.08 -41.09 2.29
C ILE A 288 -10.69 -41.80 3.52
N ALA A 289 -10.67 -43.14 3.56
CA ALA A 289 -11.05 -43.94 4.73
C ALA A 289 -10.34 -43.50 6.04
N HIS A 290 -9.08 -43.07 5.97
CA HIS A 290 -8.25 -42.60 7.10
C HIS A 290 -8.18 -41.07 7.18
N LEU A 291 -9.35 -40.43 7.16
CA LEU A 291 -9.46 -38.97 7.07
C LEU A 291 -8.75 -38.21 8.21
N PRO A 292 -8.85 -38.61 9.50
CA PRO A 292 -8.17 -37.88 10.58
C PRO A 292 -6.63 -37.84 10.43
N GLU A 293 -6.01 -38.95 10.03
CA GLU A 293 -4.56 -39.05 9.83
C GLU A 293 -4.10 -38.23 8.62
N LEU A 294 -4.92 -38.20 7.56
CA LEU A 294 -4.71 -37.34 6.40
C LEU A 294 -4.74 -35.86 6.80
N VAL A 295 -5.77 -35.45 7.56
CA VAL A 295 -5.92 -34.07 8.03
C VAL A 295 -4.75 -33.67 8.94
N ASP A 296 -4.33 -34.54 9.88
CA ASP A 296 -3.18 -34.31 10.75
C ASP A 296 -1.90 -34.01 9.95
N ARG A 297 -1.62 -34.81 8.92
CA ARG A 297 -0.46 -34.61 8.04
C ARG A 297 -0.54 -33.29 7.27
N ILE A 298 -1.71 -32.98 6.69
CA ILE A 298 -1.89 -31.74 5.92
C ILE A 298 -1.74 -30.50 6.80
N LEU A 299 -2.33 -30.51 8.00
CA LEU A 299 -2.19 -29.42 8.96
C LEU A 299 -0.75 -29.30 9.47
N ARG A 300 -0.04 -30.42 9.66
CA ARG A 300 1.39 -30.42 10.03
C ARG A 300 2.23 -29.74 8.96
N ASP A 301 2.07 -30.16 7.70
CA ASP A 301 2.78 -29.58 6.57
C ASP A 301 2.48 -28.08 6.42
N HIS A 302 1.22 -27.69 6.65
CA HIS A 302 0.83 -26.27 6.67
C HIS A 302 1.56 -25.51 7.80
N CYS A 303 1.54 -26.01 9.02
CA CYS A 303 2.19 -25.35 10.16
C CYS A 303 3.70 -25.21 9.92
N LEU A 304 4.39 -26.30 9.53
CA LEU A 304 5.83 -26.27 9.27
C LEU A 304 6.19 -25.31 8.15
N GLY A 305 5.46 -25.34 7.03
CA GLY A 305 5.71 -24.41 5.92
C GLY A 305 5.46 -22.94 6.28
N ALA A 306 4.43 -22.66 7.09
CA ALA A 306 4.15 -21.31 7.57
C ALA A 306 5.20 -20.81 8.57
N LEU A 307 5.66 -21.66 9.49
CA LEU A 307 6.70 -21.34 10.46
C LEU A 307 8.06 -21.15 9.78
N ALA A 308 8.43 -22.01 8.84
CA ALA A 308 9.65 -21.88 8.05
C ALA A 308 9.67 -20.56 7.27
N ALA A 309 8.60 -20.27 6.53
CA ALA A 309 8.47 -19.02 5.78
C ALA A 309 8.58 -17.77 6.66
N THR A 310 7.93 -17.79 7.83
CA THR A 310 7.99 -16.70 8.81
C THR A 310 9.41 -16.54 9.37
N ALA A 311 10.07 -17.65 9.69
CA ALA A 311 11.44 -17.63 10.20
C ALA A 311 12.40 -17.03 9.16
N THR A 312 12.34 -17.49 7.91
CA THR A 312 13.15 -16.97 6.79
C THR A 312 12.93 -15.46 6.60
N ASP A 313 11.67 -14.99 6.59
CA ASP A 313 11.35 -13.57 6.38
C ASP A 313 11.98 -12.66 7.43
N HIS A 314 12.03 -13.13 8.68
CA HIS A 314 12.53 -12.38 9.83
C HIS A 314 13.98 -12.75 10.23
N GLY A 315 14.71 -13.47 9.37
CA GLY A 315 16.11 -13.84 9.63
C GLY A 315 16.33 -14.76 10.84
N LYS A 316 15.32 -15.59 11.17
CA LYS A 316 15.36 -16.59 12.25
C LYS A 316 15.55 -18.00 11.68
N TYR A 317 16.03 -18.92 12.51
CA TYR A 317 16.08 -20.33 12.16
C TYR A 317 14.68 -20.99 12.28
N PRO A 318 14.21 -21.74 11.25
CA PRO A 318 12.91 -22.43 11.28
C PRO A 318 12.69 -23.33 12.50
N GLY A 319 13.72 -24.08 12.92
CA GLY A 319 13.65 -24.98 14.07
C GLY A 319 13.38 -24.24 15.37
N THR A 320 14.10 -23.13 15.62
CA THR A 320 13.91 -22.30 16.83
C THR A 320 12.50 -21.74 16.93
N LEU A 321 11.96 -21.19 15.84
CA LEU A 321 10.59 -20.66 15.84
C LEU A 321 9.56 -21.78 16.02
N THR A 322 9.79 -22.95 15.42
CA THR A 322 8.91 -24.12 15.54
C THR A 322 8.88 -24.68 16.96
N GLU A 323 10.05 -24.78 17.60
CA GLU A 323 10.15 -25.22 18.99
C GLU A 323 9.42 -24.27 19.94
N TRP A 324 9.65 -22.96 19.79
CA TRP A 324 8.94 -21.94 20.55
C TRP A 324 7.41 -22.05 20.35
N PHE A 325 6.97 -22.12 19.09
CA PHE A 325 5.54 -22.18 18.76
C PHE A 325 4.87 -23.44 19.34
N ARG A 326 5.55 -24.58 19.27
CA ARG A 326 5.12 -25.85 19.88
C ARG A 326 4.98 -25.72 21.41
N ASN A 327 5.94 -25.09 22.07
CA ASN A 327 5.94 -24.92 23.52
C ASN A 327 4.81 -23.99 24.00
N GLU A 328 4.63 -22.86 23.32
CA GLU A 328 3.61 -21.87 23.70
C GLU A 328 2.19 -22.33 23.35
N PHE A 329 1.95 -22.82 22.13
CA PHE A 329 0.59 -23.07 21.65
C PHE A 329 0.20 -24.56 21.66
N GLY A 330 1.18 -25.46 21.58
CA GLY A 330 0.93 -26.89 21.71
C GLY A 330 0.66 -27.27 23.16
N HIS A 331 1.65 -27.05 24.02
CA HIS A 331 1.65 -27.61 25.38
C HIS A 331 0.84 -26.78 26.39
N ARG A 332 0.87 -25.44 26.34
CA ARG A 332 0.16 -24.61 27.32
C ARG A 332 -1.31 -24.39 26.96
N PRO A 333 -2.27 -24.64 27.88
CA PRO A 333 -3.66 -24.29 27.67
C PRO A 333 -3.90 -22.80 27.90
N GLY A 334 -4.54 -22.13 26.93
CA GLY A 334 -4.93 -20.72 27.03
C GLY A 334 -4.30 -19.85 25.95
N ALA A 335 -4.41 -18.54 26.14
CA ALA A 335 -3.87 -17.55 25.22
C ALA A 335 -2.50 -17.03 25.69
N ALA A 336 -1.54 -16.94 24.77
CA ALA A 336 -0.29 -16.23 25.02
C ALA A 336 -0.57 -14.72 25.13
N ARG A 337 -0.02 -14.04 26.13
CA ARG A 337 -0.20 -12.59 26.31
C ARG A 337 0.88 -11.82 25.57
N GLU A 338 0.49 -10.75 24.89
CA GLU A 338 1.41 -9.78 24.30
C GLU A 338 2.33 -9.18 25.38
N GLY A 339 3.65 -9.31 25.19
CA GLY A 339 4.65 -8.86 26.15
C GLY A 339 4.65 -9.65 27.47
N GLY A 340 3.97 -10.81 27.49
CA GLY A 340 3.90 -11.69 28.65
C GLY A 340 4.91 -12.84 28.62
N GLY A 341 5.78 -12.91 27.61
CA GLY A 341 6.84 -13.90 27.54
C GLY A 341 7.88 -13.68 28.63
N ARG A 342 8.47 -14.78 29.09
CA ARG A 342 9.63 -14.76 29.99
C ARG A 342 10.90 -14.90 29.17
N GLY A 343 11.67 -13.82 29.02
CA GLY A 343 13.06 -13.85 28.53
C GLY A 343 13.28 -13.39 27.09
N ALA A 344 14.53 -13.55 26.62
CA ALA A 344 15.03 -13.08 25.33
C ALA A 344 14.56 -13.90 24.10
N ASP A 345 13.78 -14.97 24.31
CA ASP A 345 13.31 -15.90 23.27
C ASP A 345 11.88 -15.62 22.76
N GLU A 346 11.18 -14.60 23.28
CA GLU A 346 9.87 -14.20 22.75
C GLU A 346 10.02 -13.63 21.32
N PRO A 347 9.23 -14.08 20.33
CA PRO A 347 9.25 -13.50 19.01
C PRO A 347 8.85 -12.02 19.05
N SER A 348 9.45 -11.22 18.19
CA SER A 348 9.08 -9.82 18.02
C SER A 348 7.61 -9.68 17.62
N GLY A 349 7.02 -8.51 17.86
CA GLY A 349 5.66 -8.19 17.41
C GLY A 349 5.47 -8.38 15.90
N SER A 350 6.51 -8.18 15.10
CA SER A 350 6.50 -8.46 13.65
C SER A 350 6.35 -9.96 13.33
N VAL A 351 7.05 -10.84 14.05
CA VAL A 351 6.89 -12.29 13.90
C VAL A 351 5.49 -12.71 14.32
N MET A 352 4.96 -12.15 15.42
CA MET A 352 3.59 -12.43 15.85
C MET A 352 2.56 -11.99 14.80
N ALA A 353 2.75 -10.82 14.19
CA ALA A 353 1.91 -10.35 13.08
C ALA A 353 1.98 -11.30 11.87
N ALA A 354 3.19 -11.75 11.50
CA ALA A 354 3.36 -12.72 10.42
C ALA A 354 2.67 -14.06 10.70
N LEU A 355 2.65 -14.54 11.96
CA LEU A 355 1.93 -15.76 12.34
C LEU A 355 0.39 -15.61 12.29
N LEU A 356 -0.13 -14.41 12.58
CA LEU A 356 -1.55 -14.07 12.35
C LEU A 356 -1.88 -14.11 10.86
N ASP A 357 -1.03 -13.52 10.03
CA ASP A 357 -1.20 -13.45 8.57
C ASP A 357 -1.06 -14.82 7.92
N ALA A 358 -0.16 -15.66 8.44
CA ALA A 358 0.00 -17.06 8.05
C ALA A 358 -1.15 -17.96 8.51
N ARG A 359 -2.15 -17.39 9.21
CA ARG A 359 -3.39 -18.05 9.65
C ARG A 359 -3.14 -19.17 10.66
N LEU A 360 -2.08 -19.07 11.46
CA LEU A 360 -1.85 -20.02 12.56
C LEU A 360 -2.50 -19.54 13.85
N LEU A 361 -2.55 -18.23 14.04
CA LEU A 361 -3.04 -17.57 15.24
C LEU A 361 -4.22 -16.64 14.96
N TYR A 362 -4.94 -16.27 16.01
CA TYR A 362 -5.77 -15.08 16.06
C TYR A 362 -5.47 -14.28 17.34
N ALA A 363 -5.75 -12.98 17.31
CA ALA A 363 -5.55 -12.07 18.43
C ALA A 363 -6.89 -11.62 19.02
N GLU A 364 -6.98 -11.60 20.34
CA GLU A 364 -8.09 -11.02 21.09
C GLU A 364 -7.63 -9.84 21.93
N GLY A 365 -8.50 -8.84 22.08
CA GLY A 365 -8.24 -7.68 22.92
C GLY A 365 -7.56 -6.52 22.18
N ARG A 366 -7.35 -5.42 22.92
CA ARG A 366 -6.77 -4.19 22.36
C ARG A 366 -5.24 -4.30 22.20
N PRO A 367 -4.63 -3.57 21.26
CA PRO A 367 -3.17 -3.45 21.16
C PRO A 367 -2.53 -3.12 22.52
N GLY A 368 -1.41 -3.74 22.84
CA GLY A 368 -0.71 -3.64 24.14
C GLY A 368 -1.29 -4.52 25.25
N ARG A 369 -2.42 -5.20 25.00
CA ARG A 369 -3.04 -6.20 25.90
C ARG A 369 -3.55 -7.41 25.12
N ARG A 370 -3.00 -7.68 23.93
CA ARG A 370 -3.49 -8.76 23.07
C ARG A 370 -3.24 -10.11 23.70
N ARG A 371 -4.15 -11.03 23.41
CA ARG A 371 -4.06 -12.45 23.74
C ARG A 371 -4.08 -13.23 22.44
N TYR A 372 -3.01 -13.96 22.17
CA TYR A 372 -2.85 -14.81 20.99
C TYR A 372 -3.32 -16.22 21.28
N ARG A 373 -4.13 -16.78 20.39
CA ARG A 373 -4.64 -18.17 20.48
C ARG A 373 -4.48 -18.87 19.14
N LEU A 374 -4.42 -20.20 19.17
CA LEU A 374 -4.51 -21.00 17.95
C LEU A 374 -5.84 -20.72 17.26
N ARG A 375 -5.77 -20.51 15.96
CA ARG A 375 -6.92 -20.15 15.12
C ARG A 375 -8.06 -21.17 15.16
N GLN A 376 -7.72 -22.45 15.30
CA GLN A 376 -8.66 -23.53 15.52
C GLN A 376 -8.10 -24.50 16.54
N GLY A 377 -8.99 -25.02 17.39
CA GLY A 377 -8.61 -26.01 18.40
C GLY A 377 -8.00 -27.28 17.81
N ARG A 378 -8.45 -27.68 16.61
CA ARG A 378 -7.92 -28.85 15.89
C ARG A 378 -6.44 -28.74 15.54
N LEU A 379 -5.86 -27.54 15.48
CA LEU A 379 -4.42 -27.35 15.27
C LEU A 379 -3.60 -27.81 16.46
N ARG A 380 -4.15 -27.78 17.68
CA ARG A 380 -3.36 -27.96 18.89
C ARG A 380 -2.71 -29.35 19.02
N PRO A 381 -3.41 -30.48 18.78
CA PRO A 381 -2.78 -31.80 18.77
C PRO A 381 -1.67 -31.93 17.71
N VAL A 382 -1.83 -31.26 16.57
CA VAL A 382 -0.84 -31.22 15.48
C VAL A 382 0.39 -30.43 15.92
N VAL A 383 0.18 -29.24 16.48
CA VAL A 383 1.25 -28.34 16.97
C VAL A 383 2.09 -29.01 18.05
N ARG A 384 1.48 -29.76 18.99
CA ARG A 384 2.20 -30.54 20.03
C ARG A 384 3.20 -31.56 19.47
N ARG A 385 2.99 -32.02 18.24
CA ARG A 385 3.79 -33.07 17.58
C ARG A 385 4.69 -32.52 16.48
N LEU A 386 4.82 -31.19 16.35
CA LEU A 386 5.73 -30.60 15.39
C LEU A 386 7.18 -30.96 15.73
N ASP A 387 7.93 -31.31 14.70
CA ASP A 387 9.35 -31.59 14.77
C ASP A 387 10.13 -30.35 14.28
N PRO A 388 10.89 -29.68 15.16
CA PRO A 388 11.74 -28.54 14.79
C PRO A 388 12.73 -28.85 13.66
N ASP A 389 13.25 -30.07 13.59
CA ASP A 389 14.24 -30.44 12.56
C ASP A 389 13.57 -30.57 11.19
N ALA A 390 12.32 -31.05 11.15
CA ALA A 390 11.52 -31.11 9.94
C ALA A 390 11.17 -29.72 9.38
N ALA A 391 11.20 -28.66 10.19
CA ALA A 391 10.91 -27.29 9.75
C ALA A 391 11.97 -26.76 8.77
N ALA A 392 13.24 -27.16 8.92
CA ALA A 392 14.31 -26.76 8.01
C ALA A 392 14.20 -27.42 6.63
N ALA A 393 13.60 -28.62 6.57
CA ALA A 393 13.35 -29.35 5.33
C ALA A 393 11.96 -29.08 4.73
N ALA A 394 11.13 -28.26 5.39
CA ALA A 394 9.79 -27.95 4.93
C ALA A 394 9.87 -27.20 3.60
N ARG A 395 9.10 -27.67 2.60
CA ARG A 395 8.99 -26.95 1.32
C ARG A 395 8.37 -25.57 1.59
N GLU A 396 9.12 -24.52 1.29
CA GLU A 396 8.58 -23.16 1.34
C GLU A 396 7.42 -23.01 0.36
N ARG A 397 6.40 -22.25 0.77
CA ARG A 397 5.29 -21.90 -0.11
C ARG A 397 5.79 -20.93 -1.17
N PRO A 398 5.29 -21.00 -2.43
CA PRO A 398 5.54 -19.98 -3.43
C PRO A 398 5.20 -18.60 -2.84
N ARG A 399 6.20 -17.72 -2.78
CA ARG A 399 6.03 -16.35 -2.31
C ARG A 399 5.27 -15.57 -3.37
N ARG A 400 4.33 -14.74 -2.93
CA ARG A 400 3.50 -13.93 -3.81
C ARG A 400 3.87 -12.46 -3.65
N LEU A 401 3.82 -11.71 -4.74
CA LEU A 401 4.15 -10.29 -4.72
C LEU A 401 3.26 -9.49 -3.75
N ASP A 402 1.98 -9.85 -3.63
CA ASP A 402 1.02 -9.21 -2.71
C ASP A 402 1.46 -9.27 -1.24
N GLU A 403 2.18 -10.33 -0.84
CA GLU A 403 2.74 -10.47 0.51
C GLU A 403 3.96 -9.57 0.75
N ALA A 404 4.75 -9.28 -0.30
CA ALA A 404 5.86 -8.34 -0.24
C ALA A 404 5.36 -6.89 -0.21
N GLU A 405 4.35 -6.57 -1.04
CA GLU A 405 3.65 -5.29 -1.07
C GLU A 405 2.98 -4.95 0.27
N ALA A 406 2.30 -5.92 0.87
CA ALA A 406 1.70 -5.75 2.19
C ALA A 406 2.77 -5.48 3.27
N ALA A 407 3.87 -6.23 3.27
CA ALA A 407 4.99 -6.02 4.19
C ALA A 407 5.62 -4.63 4.03
N PHE A 408 5.82 -4.18 2.78
CA PHE A 408 6.34 -2.84 2.49
C PHE A 408 5.37 -1.75 3.00
N THR A 409 4.07 -1.94 2.78
CA THR A 409 3.02 -1.01 3.21
C THR A 409 3.03 -0.79 4.72
N VAL A 410 3.24 -1.85 5.50
CA VAL A 410 3.33 -1.77 6.97
C VAL A 410 4.72 -1.37 7.49
N ARG A 411 5.66 -1.02 6.60
CA ARG A 411 7.05 -0.64 6.89
C ARG A 411 7.93 -1.74 7.48
N ASP A 412 7.57 -3.00 7.26
CA ASP A 412 8.47 -4.13 7.51
C ASP A 412 9.39 -4.34 6.30
N LEU A 413 10.33 -3.41 6.12
CA LEU A 413 11.22 -3.37 4.95
C LEU A 413 12.11 -4.61 4.84
N GLY A 414 12.47 -5.23 5.97
CA GLY A 414 13.26 -6.46 6.00
C GLY A 414 12.50 -7.64 5.38
N SER A 415 11.31 -7.92 5.88
CA SER A 415 10.45 -8.99 5.33
C SER A 415 10.04 -8.68 3.89
N ALA A 416 9.72 -7.42 3.58
CA ALA A 416 9.38 -7.00 2.22
C ALA A 416 10.52 -7.29 1.23
N ARG A 417 11.77 -6.96 1.60
CA ARG A 417 12.96 -7.21 0.78
C ARG A 417 13.18 -8.70 0.55
N ASN A 418 13.08 -9.51 1.61
CA ASN A 418 13.26 -10.97 1.53
C ASN A 418 12.19 -11.61 0.64
N ARG A 419 10.92 -11.22 0.81
CA ARG A 419 9.81 -11.71 -0.01
C ARG A 419 9.94 -11.28 -1.47
N ALA A 420 10.25 -10.01 -1.75
CA ALA A 420 10.42 -9.53 -3.12
C ALA A 420 11.57 -10.25 -3.84
N ARG A 421 12.70 -10.51 -3.16
CA ARG A 421 13.80 -11.30 -3.72
C ARG A 421 13.37 -12.73 -4.04
N ALA A 422 12.69 -13.40 -3.11
CA ALA A 422 12.18 -14.75 -3.36
C ALA A 422 11.21 -14.80 -4.55
N VAL A 423 10.37 -13.77 -4.73
CA VAL A 423 9.53 -13.63 -5.93
C VAL A 423 10.37 -13.47 -7.19
N THR A 424 11.41 -12.61 -7.20
CA THR A 424 12.26 -12.45 -8.40
C THR A 424 12.95 -13.76 -8.83
N GLU A 425 13.38 -14.58 -7.86
CA GLU A 425 14.08 -15.85 -8.09
C GLU A 425 13.14 -16.96 -8.58
N ALA A 426 11.90 -16.98 -8.08
CA ALA A 426 10.92 -18.03 -8.37
C ALA A 426 9.92 -17.68 -9.50
N ALA A 427 9.77 -16.40 -9.84
CA ALA A 427 8.77 -15.95 -10.81
C ALA A 427 9.00 -16.60 -12.18
N THR A 428 7.93 -17.19 -12.73
CA THR A 428 7.90 -17.70 -14.11
C THR A 428 7.36 -16.66 -15.08
N ASP A 429 6.61 -15.68 -14.58
CA ASP A 429 6.11 -14.53 -15.34
C ASP A 429 7.12 -13.37 -15.28
N ASP A 430 7.53 -12.90 -16.45
CA ASP A 430 8.45 -11.76 -16.58
C ASP A 430 7.85 -10.46 -16.04
N ARG A 431 6.53 -10.30 -16.05
CA ARG A 431 5.86 -9.14 -15.45
C ARG A 431 5.95 -9.16 -13.93
N GLU A 432 5.65 -10.29 -13.31
CA GLU A 432 5.78 -10.45 -11.86
C GLU A 432 7.23 -10.24 -11.41
N ARG A 433 8.20 -10.76 -12.17
CA ARG A 433 9.62 -10.51 -11.92
C ARG A 433 9.96 -9.02 -12.02
N ALA A 434 9.49 -8.32 -13.05
CA ALA A 434 9.74 -6.89 -13.23
C ALA A 434 9.13 -6.03 -12.12
N ALA A 435 7.93 -6.37 -11.65
CA ALA A 435 7.28 -5.70 -10.53
C ALA A 435 8.03 -5.95 -9.21
N ALA A 436 8.49 -7.19 -8.96
CA ALA A 436 9.29 -7.48 -7.77
C ALA A 436 10.66 -6.75 -7.79
N GLU A 437 11.30 -6.62 -8.94
CA GLU A 437 12.52 -5.80 -9.11
C GLU A 437 12.25 -4.30 -8.85
N CYS A 438 11.13 -3.78 -9.32
CA CYS A 438 10.73 -2.41 -9.03
C CYS A 438 10.52 -2.19 -7.52
N LEU A 439 9.86 -3.12 -6.84
CA LEU A 439 9.65 -3.08 -5.39
C LEU A 439 10.99 -3.10 -4.63
N LEU A 440 11.97 -3.91 -5.06
CA LEU A 440 13.32 -3.91 -4.48
C LEU A 440 14.01 -2.54 -4.63
N GLY A 441 13.85 -1.89 -5.79
CA GLY A 441 14.34 -0.52 -6.01
C GLY A 441 13.67 0.51 -5.10
N THR A 442 12.35 0.38 -4.90
CA THR A 442 11.58 1.22 -3.97
C THR A 442 12.01 1.01 -2.51
N ILE A 443 12.26 -0.23 -2.09
CA ILE A 443 12.78 -0.55 -0.75
C ILE A 443 14.19 0.04 -0.55
N ALA A 444 15.07 -0.09 -1.55
CA ALA A 444 16.42 0.49 -1.49
C ALA A 444 16.37 2.03 -1.39
N TYR A 445 15.45 2.66 -2.14
CA TYR A 445 15.23 4.11 -2.07
C TYR A 445 14.84 4.56 -0.66
N GLU A 446 13.90 3.85 -0.03
CA GLU A 446 13.44 4.11 1.34
C GLU A 446 14.53 3.91 2.40
N HIS A 447 15.48 3.00 2.16
CA HIS A 447 16.67 2.82 2.98
C HIS A 447 17.77 3.86 2.73
N GLY A 448 17.61 4.77 1.76
CA GLY A 448 18.63 5.74 1.36
C GLY A 448 19.76 5.13 0.51
N GLU A 449 19.60 3.90 0.02
CA GLU A 449 20.57 3.16 -0.80
C GLU A 449 20.43 3.58 -2.28
N GLN A 450 20.65 4.86 -2.58
CA GLN A 450 20.35 5.47 -3.88
C GLN A 450 20.96 4.73 -5.09
N ARG A 451 22.21 4.26 -4.97
CA ARG A 451 22.88 3.50 -6.04
C ARG A 451 22.15 2.18 -6.33
N LEU A 452 21.80 1.45 -5.27
CA LEU A 452 21.11 0.17 -5.40
C LEU A 452 19.67 0.36 -5.93
N ALA A 453 19.00 1.44 -5.51
CA ALA A 453 17.69 1.81 -6.05
C ALA A 453 17.73 2.03 -7.57
N ILE A 454 18.75 2.77 -8.06
CA ILE A 454 18.96 2.98 -9.51
C ILE A 454 19.18 1.65 -10.23
N GLU A 455 20.04 0.77 -9.70
CA GLU A 455 20.35 -0.53 -10.31
C GLU A 455 19.09 -1.41 -10.48
N HIS A 456 18.25 -1.50 -9.45
CA HIS A 456 16.99 -2.23 -9.50
C HIS A 456 15.98 -1.59 -10.47
N TYR A 457 15.80 -0.26 -10.43
CA TYR A 457 14.88 0.42 -11.36
C TYR A 457 15.31 0.27 -12.82
N GLU A 458 16.60 0.29 -13.13
CA GLU A 458 17.08 0.03 -14.48
C GLU A 458 16.84 -1.41 -14.93
N THR A 459 16.96 -2.37 -14.02
CA THR A 459 16.67 -3.78 -14.27
C THR A 459 15.18 -3.98 -14.57
N ALA A 460 14.31 -3.43 -13.73
CA ALA A 460 12.87 -3.40 -13.98
C ALA A 460 12.54 -2.71 -15.32
N ALA A 461 13.18 -1.59 -15.65
CA ALA A 461 12.92 -0.86 -16.89
C ALA A 461 13.30 -1.68 -18.14
N ARG A 462 14.41 -2.44 -18.08
CA ARG A 462 14.77 -3.38 -19.16
C ARG A 462 13.74 -4.50 -19.30
N ALA A 463 13.28 -5.06 -18.17
CA ALA A 463 12.27 -6.12 -18.17
C ALA A 463 10.94 -5.63 -18.78
N TYR A 464 10.39 -4.52 -18.28
CA TYR A 464 9.17 -3.92 -18.84
C TYR A 464 9.31 -3.51 -20.32
N GLY A 465 10.51 -3.07 -20.72
CA GLY A 465 10.80 -2.74 -22.12
C GLY A 465 10.76 -3.95 -23.06
N ALA A 466 11.13 -5.14 -22.58
CA ALA A 466 11.20 -6.35 -23.39
C ALA A 466 9.83 -6.79 -23.94
N PHE A 467 8.73 -6.51 -23.20
CA PHE A 467 7.36 -6.81 -23.63
C PHE A 467 6.53 -5.55 -23.94
N GLY A 468 7.18 -4.41 -24.16
CA GLY A 468 6.57 -3.22 -24.76
C GLY A 468 5.77 -2.32 -23.81
N ASP A 469 5.97 -2.41 -22.49
CA ASP A 469 5.27 -1.55 -21.53
C ASP A 469 5.93 -0.17 -21.41
N ALA A 470 5.59 0.73 -22.33
CA ALA A 470 6.18 2.07 -22.37
C ALA A 470 5.89 2.91 -21.11
N ALA A 471 4.75 2.69 -20.44
CA ALA A 471 4.33 3.49 -19.30
C ALA A 471 5.20 3.21 -18.07
N HIS A 472 5.38 1.93 -17.71
CA HIS A 472 6.25 1.53 -16.61
C HIS A 472 7.71 1.93 -16.87
N VAL A 473 8.20 1.72 -18.09
CA VAL A 473 9.56 2.16 -18.46
C VAL A 473 9.71 3.68 -18.32
N GLY A 474 8.71 4.45 -18.75
CA GLY A 474 8.72 5.90 -18.58
C GLY A 474 8.85 6.33 -17.11
N MET A 475 8.05 5.73 -16.21
CA MET A 475 8.09 6.04 -14.78
C MET A 475 9.40 5.62 -14.12
N LEU A 476 9.94 4.45 -14.46
CA LEU A 476 11.23 3.98 -13.95
C LEU A 476 12.39 4.88 -14.41
N LEU A 477 12.39 5.32 -15.67
CA LEU A 477 13.37 6.28 -16.17
C LEU A 477 13.22 7.65 -15.49
N ALA A 478 11.99 8.08 -15.18
CA ALA A 478 11.76 9.30 -14.42
C ALA A 478 12.31 9.20 -12.99
N ALA A 479 12.10 8.07 -12.31
CA ALA A 479 12.68 7.78 -11.00
C ALA A 479 14.21 7.82 -11.02
N VAL A 480 14.85 7.09 -11.95
CA VAL A 480 16.30 7.08 -12.12
C VAL A 480 16.84 8.48 -12.44
N GLY A 481 16.17 9.22 -13.33
CA GLY A 481 16.56 10.57 -13.69
C GLY A 481 16.51 11.53 -12.50
N ARG A 482 15.47 11.45 -11.67
CA ARG A 482 15.36 12.26 -10.45
C ARG A 482 16.45 11.97 -9.43
N LEU A 483 16.74 10.70 -9.18
CA LEU A 483 17.83 10.30 -8.28
C LEU A 483 19.19 10.80 -8.78
N LYS A 484 19.36 11.04 -10.08
CA LYS A 484 20.63 11.52 -10.66
C LYS A 484 20.78 13.05 -10.72
N ILE A 485 19.77 13.84 -10.33
CA ILE A 485 19.80 15.31 -10.49
C ILE A 485 21.03 15.94 -9.82
N GLY A 486 21.35 15.54 -8.58
CA GLY A 486 22.48 16.10 -7.83
C GLY A 486 23.85 15.66 -8.33
N ASP A 487 24.01 14.37 -8.65
CA ASP A 487 25.33 13.77 -8.94
C ASP A 487 25.69 13.79 -10.43
N GLY A 488 24.68 13.71 -11.30
CA GLY A 488 24.85 13.54 -12.75
C GLY A 488 23.76 14.26 -13.55
N PRO A 489 23.69 15.60 -13.52
CA PRO A 489 22.57 16.36 -14.10
C PRO A 489 22.40 16.14 -15.60
N SER A 490 23.50 15.95 -16.36
CA SER A 490 23.43 15.60 -17.78
C SER A 490 22.79 14.23 -18.02
N GLU A 491 23.11 13.24 -17.18
CA GLU A 491 22.49 11.93 -17.26
C GLU A 491 21.02 12.00 -16.83
N ALA A 492 20.70 12.76 -15.78
CA ALA A 492 19.34 13.02 -15.34
C ALA A 492 18.48 13.59 -16.48
N VAL A 493 18.97 14.61 -17.18
CA VAL A 493 18.30 15.19 -18.35
C VAL A 493 18.07 14.13 -19.45
N ASN A 494 19.06 13.29 -19.74
CA ASN A 494 18.92 12.24 -20.76
C ASN A 494 17.85 11.21 -20.38
N ARG A 495 17.84 10.75 -19.12
CA ARG A 495 16.83 9.80 -18.62
C ARG A 495 15.44 10.40 -18.60
N LEU A 496 15.28 11.64 -18.15
CA LEU A 496 14.00 12.33 -18.10
C LEU A 496 13.46 12.68 -19.49
N ARG A 497 14.32 12.97 -20.47
CA ARG A 497 13.91 13.07 -21.88
C ARG A 497 13.41 11.74 -22.41
N ALA A 498 14.12 10.65 -22.14
CA ALA A 498 13.68 9.31 -22.54
C ALA A 498 12.37 8.88 -21.86
N ALA A 499 12.14 9.30 -20.62
CA ALA A 499 10.87 9.16 -19.92
C ALA A 499 9.76 9.97 -20.63
N LEU A 500 10.02 11.25 -20.95
CA LEU A 500 9.05 12.11 -21.62
C LEU A 500 8.70 11.63 -23.04
N THR A 501 9.63 11.00 -23.76
CA THR A 501 9.31 10.35 -25.05
C THR A 501 8.25 9.25 -24.90
N ARG A 502 8.25 8.53 -23.76
CA ARG A 502 7.28 7.47 -23.47
C ARG A 502 6.00 8.00 -22.83
N LEU A 503 6.10 9.14 -22.14
CA LEU A 503 5.03 9.79 -21.40
C LEU A 503 4.88 11.28 -21.81
N PRO A 504 4.55 11.59 -23.08
CA PRO A 504 4.69 12.95 -23.65
C PRO A 504 3.80 14.03 -23.01
N GLY A 505 2.69 13.62 -22.39
CA GLY A 505 1.76 14.52 -21.69
C GLY A 505 1.95 14.57 -20.18
N ASP A 506 2.98 13.92 -19.63
CA ASP A 506 3.13 13.78 -18.19
C ASP A 506 3.76 15.03 -17.56
N LEU A 507 2.94 15.83 -16.87
CA LEU A 507 3.34 17.09 -16.25
C LEU A 507 4.38 16.89 -15.14
N PHE A 508 4.35 15.73 -14.46
CA PHE A 508 5.33 15.43 -13.44
C PHE A 508 6.71 15.19 -14.08
N VAL A 509 6.78 14.37 -15.14
CA VAL A 509 8.03 14.12 -15.87
C VAL A 509 8.58 15.42 -16.47
N LYS A 510 7.72 16.30 -17.00
CA LYS A 510 8.12 17.65 -17.46
C LYS A 510 8.74 18.48 -16.34
N THR A 511 8.09 18.52 -15.18
CA THR A 511 8.58 19.29 -14.03
C THR A 511 9.93 18.74 -13.52
N ALA A 512 10.07 17.41 -13.45
CA ALA A 512 11.34 16.77 -13.11
C ALA A 512 12.44 17.06 -14.16
N LEU A 513 12.10 17.06 -15.46
CA LEU A 513 13.03 17.44 -16.53
C LEU A 513 13.48 18.90 -16.40
N ALA A 514 12.57 19.82 -16.10
CA ALA A 514 12.90 21.22 -15.84
C ALA A 514 13.87 21.35 -14.66
N HIS A 515 13.65 20.60 -13.58
CA HIS A 515 14.55 20.56 -12.43
C HIS A 515 15.96 20.08 -12.82
N ALA A 516 16.05 18.98 -13.58
CA ALA A 516 17.32 18.46 -14.07
C ALA A 516 18.04 19.44 -15.03
N LEU A 517 17.28 20.13 -15.89
CA LEU A 517 17.82 21.16 -16.79
C LEU A 517 18.39 22.36 -16.01
N TRP A 518 17.71 22.80 -14.94
CA TRP A 518 18.25 23.83 -14.06
C TRP A 518 19.56 23.37 -13.41
N TYR A 519 19.60 22.18 -12.81
CA TYR A 519 20.86 21.65 -12.25
C TYR A 519 21.99 21.53 -13.29
N ALA A 520 21.65 21.25 -14.55
CA ALA A 520 22.57 21.23 -15.69
C ALA A 520 22.97 22.64 -16.20
N GLY A 521 22.54 23.72 -15.54
CA GLY A 521 22.85 25.11 -15.91
C GLY A 521 22.04 25.65 -17.10
N ARG A 522 20.94 24.97 -17.48
CA ARG A 522 20.09 25.34 -18.63
C ARG A 522 18.78 25.99 -18.17
N THR A 523 18.87 27.04 -17.35
CA THR A 523 17.72 27.68 -16.69
C THR A 523 16.63 28.17 -17.65
N GLN A 524 17.01 28.74 -18.81
CA GLN A 524 16.02 29.19 -19.80
C GLN A 524 15.21 28.02 -20.40
N ALA A 525 15.87 26.88 -20.65
CA ALA A 525 15.18 25.68 -21.11
C ALA A 525 14.28 25.10 -20.00
N ALA A 526 14.71 25.16 -18.74
CA ALA A 526 13.87 24.75 -17.60
C ALA A 526 12.60 25.58 -17.51
N LEU A 527 12.70 26.92 -17.60
CA LEU A 527 11.55 27.81 -17.60
C LEU A 527 10.60 27.55 -18.76
N ALA A 528 11.11 27.34 -19.98
CA ALA A 528 10.29 27.03 -21.15
C ALA A 528 9.46 25.73 -20.96
N ILE A 529 10.05 24.69 -20.35
CA ILE A 529 9.34 23.44 -20.03
C ILE A 529 8.27 23.67 -18.95
N LEU A 530 8.55 24.51 -17.95
CA LEU A 530 7.59 24.85 -16.89
C LEU A 530 6.41 25.67 -17.44
N ASP A 531 6.68 26.61 -18.34
CA ASP A 531 5.65 27.40 -19.02
C ASP A 531 4.75 26.50 -19.88
N ASP A 532 5.33 25.55 -20.63
CA ASP A 532 4.55 24.52 -21.35
C ASP A 532 3.69 23.69 -20.38
N ALA A 533 4.25 23.18 -19.28
CA ALA A 533 3.50 22.40 -18.30
C ALA A 533 2.33 23.19 -17.68
N LEU A 534 2.54 24.47 -17.35
CA LEU A 534 1.53 25.35 -16.77
C LEU A 534 0.50 25.84 -17.81
N SER A 535 0.83 25.84 -19.10
CA SER A 535 -0.15 26.06 -20.16
C SER A 535 -1.15 24.91 -20.29
N GLN A 536 -0.72 23.69 -19.93
CA GLN A 536 -1.54 22.48 -19.98
C GLN A 536 -2.40 22.33 -18.72
N ASP A 537 -1.83 22.60 -17.55
CA ASP A 537 -2.57 22.74 -16.29
C ASP A 537 -1.93 23.81 -15.41
N GLY A 538 -2.54 25.00 -15.43
CA GLY A 538 -2.08 26.17 -14.70
C GLY A 538 -2.18 26.04 -13.18
N GLY A 539 -2.77 24.96 -12.67
CA GLY A 539 -2.88 24.63 -11.26
C GLY A 539 -1.82 23.64 -10.75
N THR A 540 -0.89 23.16 -11.59
CA THR A 540 0.12 22.16 -11.20
C THR A 540 1.05 22.69 -10.10
N PRO A 541 0.92 22.25 -8.83
CA PRO A 541 1.61 22.90 -7.71
C PRO A 541 3.13 22.81 -7.82
N GLU A 542 3.65 21.66 -8.24
CA GLU A 542 5.10 21.45 -8.32
C GLU A 542 5.76 22.27 -9.45
N ALA A 543 5.03 22.50 -10.56
CA ALA A 543 5.50 23.36 -11.64
C ALA A 543 5.46 24.84 -11.26
N LEU A 544 4.38 25.29 -10.60
CA LEU A 544 4.29 26.65 -10.04
C LEU A 544 5.43 26.91 -9.05
N ARG A 545 5.63 25.98 -8.11
CA ARG A 545 6.71 26.06 -7.12
C ARG A 545 8.07 26.21 -7.79
N LEU A 546 8.44 25.27 -8.67
CA LEU A 546 9.76 25.28 -9.29
C LEU A 546 9.95 26.54 -10.15
N ARG A 547 8.93 26.97 -10.90
CA ARG A 547 9.02 28.20 -11.70
C ARG A 547 9.19 29.43 -10.82
N GLY A 548 8.42 29.53 -9.73
CA GLY A 548 8.53 30.60 -8.75
C GLY A 548 9.92 30.69 -8.13
N GLU A 549 10.51 29.55 -7.74
CA GLU A 549 11.88 29.48 -7.22
C GLU A 549 12.92 29.98 -8.24
N LEU A 550 12.83 29.52 -9.50
CA LEU A 550 13.76 29.95 -10.55
C LEU A 550 13.59 31.43 -10.93
N LEU A 551 12.36 31.94 -10.90
CA LEU A 551 12.08 33.35 -11.16
C LEU A 551 12.65 34.24 -10.04
N ALA A 552 12.57 33.80 -8.78
CA ALA A 552 13.19 34.50 -7.65
C ALA A 552 14.73 34.55 -7.82
N ASP A 553 15.35 33.44 -8.22
CA ASP A 553 16.80 33.37 -8.46
C ASP A 553 17.25 34.35 -9.55
N LEU A 554 16.41 34.59 -10.56
CA LEU A 554 16.63 35.54 -11.65
C LEU A 554 16.28 36.99 -11.29
N GLY A 555 15.88 37.28 -10.05
CA GLY A 555 15.50 38.63 -9.60
C GLY A 555 14.12 39.08 -10.12
N ARG A 556 13.28 38.16 -10.60
CA ARG A 556 11.93 38.45 -11.11
C ARG A 556 10.90 38.26 -10.00
N GLY A 557 10.98 39.08 -8.95
CA GLY A 557 10.20 38.95 -7.72
C GLY A 557 8.68 38.93 -7.93
N GLY A 558 8.10 39.89 -8.64
CA GLY A 558 6.64 39.95 -8.87
C GLY A 558 6.06 38.68 -9.52
N PRO A 559 6.60 38.20 -10.66
CA PRO A 559 6.23 36.91 -11.23
C PRO A 559 6.45 35.71 -10.29
N ALA A 560 7.53 35.68 -9.52
CA ALA A 560 7.82 34.59 -8.58
C ALA A 560 6.75 34.49 -7.48
N LEU A 561 6.37 35.62 -6.87
CA LEU A 561 5.34 35.67 -5.83
C LEU A 561 3.98 35.15 -6.33
N ARG A 562 3.58 35.53 -7.56
CA ARG A 562 2.32 35.04 -8.15
C ARG A 562 2.23 33.51 -8.25
N ASP A 563 3.36 32.83 -8.42
CA ASP A 563 3.39 31.38 -8.46
C ASP A 563 3.51 30.77 -7.06
N LEU A 564 4.38 31.33 -6.21
CA LEU A 564 4.64 30.82 -4.86
C LEU A 564 3.44 30.99 -3.93
N ASP A 565 2.66 32.07 -4.04
CA ASP A 565 1.46 32.32 -3.23
C ASP A 565 0.31 31.33 -3.54
N ARG A 566 0.40 30.62 -4.67
CA ARG A 566 -0.60 29.62 -5.09
C ARG A 566 -0.27 28.22 -4.60
N VAL A 567 0.84 28.03 -3.89
CA VAL A 567 1.30 26.75 -3.37
C VAL A 567 1.64 26.89 -1.89
N ASN A 568 1.69 25.77 -1.16
CA ASN A 568 2.11 25.81 0.25
C ASN A 568 3.64 25.95 0.34
N TYR A 569 4.17 27.14 0.04
CA TYR A 569 5.61 27.42 0.05
C TYR A 569 6.22 27.33 1.46
N GLY A 570 5.39 27.48 2.51
CA GLY A 570 5.80 27.45 3.90
C GLY A 570 6.44 26.13 4.33
N ASP A 571 5.97 24.99 3.79
CA ASP A 571 6.45 23.66 4.22
C ASP A 571 7.84 23.29 3.68
N ARG A 572 8.38 24.07 2.74
CA ARG A 572 9.63 23.74 2.03
C ARG A 572 10.69 24.84 2.21
N PRO A 573 11.87 24.51 2.76
CA PRO A 573 12.98 25.45 2.96
C PRO A 573 13.34 26.28 1.71
N SER A 574 13.48 25.59 0.58
CA SER A 574 13.82 26.17 -0.72
C SER A 574 12.80 27.21 -1.20
N SER A 575 11.51 26.89 -1.05
CA SER A 575 10.40 27.73 -1.49
C SER A 575 10.20 28.93 -0.57
N ARG A 576 10.37 28.74 0.74
CA ARG A 576 10.34 29.82 1.73
C ARG A 576 11.45 30.83 1.50
N ALA A 577 12.69 30.36 1.28
CA ALA A 577 13.82 31.23 0.94
C ALA A 577 13.62 31.95 -0.41
N ALA A 578 13.05 31.28 -1.41
CA ALA A 578 12.71 31.91 -2.68
C ALA A 578 11.61 32.98 -2.54
N TRP A 579 10.58 32.72 -1.73
CA TRP A 579 9.54 33.70 -1.46
C TRP A 579 10.11 34.94 -0.78
N ALA A 580 10.95 34.77 0.25
CA ALA A 580 11.61 35.90 0.94
C ALA A 580 12.48 36.73 -0.02
N LEU A 581 13.27 36.06 -0.88
CA LEU A 581 14.07 36.73 -1.91
C LEU A 581 13.20 37.47 -2.94
N ALA A 582 12.10 36.85 -3.38
CA ALA A 582 11.16 37.45 -4.31
C ALA A 582 10.45 38.67 -3.72
N THR A 583 10.06 38.62 -2.44
CA THR A 583 9.48 39.73 -1.70
C THR A 583 10.46 40.90 -1.63
N LEU A 584 11.68 40.67 -1.13
CA LEU A 584 12.68 41.71 -1.00
C LEU A 584 13.03 42.36 -2.34
N THR A 585 13.19 41.58 -3.41
CA THR A 585 13.48 42.11 -4.75
C THR A 585 12.30 42.83 -5.40
N HIS A 586 11.06 42.52 -5.01
CA HIS A 586 9.86 43.15 -5.57
C HIS A 586 9.45 44.43 -4.81
N THR A 587 9.52 44.40 -3.48
CA THR A 587 8.99 45.46 -2.61
C THR A 587 10.07 46.31 -1.94
N GLY A 588 11.32 45.82 -1.89
CA GLY A 588 12.40 46.41 -1.11
C GLY A 588 12.32 46.13 0.39
N ILE A 589 11.34 45.35 0.85
CA ILE A 589 11.12 45.03 2.27
C ILE A 589 11.58 43.59 2.53
N GLY A 590 12.56 43.44 3.42
CA GLY A 590 13.09 42.14 3.84
C GLY A 590 12.38 41.55 5.07
N PRO A 591 12.66 40.28 5.42
CA PRO A 591 12.26 39.72 6.71
C PRO A 591 12.91 40.49 7.86
N ALA A 592 12.27 40.56 9.03
CA ALA A 592 12.75 41.32 10.18
C ALA A 592 12.83 40.46 11.44
N GLY A 593 13.91 40.60 12.20
CA GLY A 593 14.06 40.02 13.54
C GLY A 593 13.86 38.49 13.56
N THR A 594 12.77 38.05 14.18
CA THR A 594 12.43 36.62 14.35
C THR A 594 12.22 35.88 13.02
N ASP A 595 11.65 36.56 12.02
CA ASP A 595 11.39 35.96 10.70
C ASP A 595 12.69 35.62 9.96
N GLU A 596 13.76 36.37 10.22
CA GLU A 596 15.07 36.14 9.63
C GLU A 596 15.76 34.91 10.24
N VAL A 597 15.71 34.78 11.58
CA VAL A 597 16.24 33.61 12.30
C VAL A 597 15.51 32.34 11.86
N ASP A 598 14.19 32.36 11.83
CA ASP A 598 13.37 31.24 11.38
C ASP A 598 13.67 30.86 9.92
N LEU A 599 13.98 31.85 9.07
CA LEU A 599 14.36 31.62 7.68
C LEU A 599 15.71 30.90 7.57
N ILE A 600 16.72 31.34 8.34
CA ILE A 600 18.04 30.71 8.39
C ILE A 600 17.95 29.27 8.89
N ASP A 601 17.24 29.06 10.00
CA ASP A 601 17.06 27.74 10.60
C ASP A 601 16.30 26.80 9.68
N SER A 602 15.29 27.31 8.97
CA SER A 602 14.52 26.52 8.01
C SER A 602 15.36 26.03 6.82
N ALA A 603 16.44 26.73 6.44
CA ALA A 603 17.24 26.38 5.26
C ALA A 603 18.00 25.04 5.40
N ASP A 604 18.28 24.59 6.62
CA ASP A 604 18.95 23.33 6.96
C ASP A 604 20.25 23.09 6.13
N ASP A 605 20.44 21.89 5.56
CA ASP A 605 21.56 21.52 4.67
C ASP A 605 21.19 21.59 3.17
N SER A 606 20.24 22.47 2.81
CA SER A 606 19.83 22.68 1.42
C SER A 606 20.68 23.74 0.74
N GLY A 607 21.54 23.35 -0.20
CA GLY A 607 22.40 24.27 -0.95
C GLY A 607 21.63 25.42 -1.61
N PRO A 608 20.57 25.15 -2.40
CA PRO A 608 19.73 26.19 -2.97
C PRO A 608 19.05 27.10 -1.93
N ALA A 609 18.51 26.55 -0.84
CA ALA A 609 17.87 27.37 0.18
C ALA A 609 18.89 28.29 0.88
N LEU A 610 20.02 27.74 1.31
CA LEU A 610 21.10 28.49 1.95
C LEU A 610 21.62 29.62 1.06
N LEU A 611 21.79 29.37 -0.25
CA LEU A 611 22.21 30.42 -1.19
C LEU A 611 21.16 31.54 -1.30
N ARG A 612 19.87 31.20 -1.36
CA ARG A 612 18.80 32.22 -1.41
C ARG A 612 18.73 33.03 -0.12
N VAL A 613 18.85 32.39 1.04
CA VAL A 613 18.91 33.11 2.33
C VAL A 613 20.15 34.01 2.38
N ALA A 614 21.32 33.54 1.93
CA ALA A 614 22.52 34.38 1.83
C ALA A 614 22.29 35.62 0.95
N ARG A 615 21.56 35.49 -0.17
CA ARG A 615 21.18 36.63 -1.02
C ARG A 615 20.21 37.59 -0.34
N VAL A 616 19.24 37.08 0.41
CA VAL A 616 18.32 37.91 1.21
C VAL A 616 19.10 38.74 2.23
N LEU A 617 19.95 38.10 3.03
CA LEU A 617 20.77 38.78 4.04
C LEU A 617 21.71 39.81 3.41
N ARG A 618 22.35 39.46 2.29
CA ARG A 618 23.23 40.39 1.57
C ARG A 618 22.49 41.66 1.13
N LEU A 619 21.28 41.50 0.58
CA LEU A 619 20.44 42.63 0.16
C LEU A 619 19.89 43.43 1.36
N GLY A 620 19.73 42.78 2.51
CA GLY A 620 19.34 43.41 3.78
C GLY A 620 20.47 44.12 4.53
N GLY A 621 21.73 43.96 4.10
CA GLY A 621 22.91 44.59 4.72
C GLY A 621 23.73 43.69 5.66
N GLU A 622 23.33 42.44 5.86
CA GLU A 622 23.97 41.43 6.71
C GLU A 622 25.10 40.68 5.96
N ALA A 623 26.16 41.41 5.58
CA ALA A 623 27.22 40.91 4.71
C ALA A 623 27.98 39.68 5.25
N ASP A 624 28.36 39.69 6.53
CA ASP A 624 29.15 38.63 7.16
C ASP A 624 28.34 37.33 7.31
N THR A 625 27.10 37.44 7.79
CA THR A 625 26.17 36.31 7.92
C THR A 625 25.88 35.70 6.54
N ALA A 626 25.68 36.54 5.52
CA ALA A 626 25.51 36.09 4.14
C ALA A 626 26.72 35.30 3.61
N ALA A 627 27.95 35.75 3.88
CA ALA A 627 29.17 35.04 3.47
C ALA A 627 29.26 33.64 4.10
N GLY A 628 28.97 33.53 5.40
CA GLY A 628 28.95 32.24 6.10
C GLY A 628 27.89 31.27 5.56
N LEU A 629 26.70 31.76 5.22
CA LEU A 629 25.66 30.94 4.59
C LEU A 629 26.01 30.52 3.16
N ALA A 630 26.66 31.40 2.38
CA ALA A 630 27.14 31.05 1.04
C ALA A 630 28.19 29.92 1.09
N GLU A 631 29.10 29.94 2.07
CA GLU A 631 30.06 28.86 2.28
C GLU A 631 29.38 27.54 2.64
N ARG A 632 28.40 27.59 3.56
CA ARG A 632 27.55 26.43 3.88
C ARG A 632 26.82 25.90 2.64
N ALA A 633 26.28 26.78 1.80
CA ALA A 633 25.58 26.40 0.59
C ALA A 633 26.46 25.58 -0.37
N VAL A 634 27.73 25.96 -0.54
CA VAL A 634 28.69 25.22 -1.39
C VAL A 634 29.01 23.83 -0.83
N ARG A 635 29.04 23.68 0.49
CA ARG A 635 29.33 22.40 1.18
C ARG A 635 28.11 21.51 1.39
N ALA A 636 26.92 22.07 1.18
CA ALA A 636 25.65 21.42 1.42
C ALA A 636 25.47 20.14 0.60
N ARG A 637 24.79 19.14 1.15
CA ARG A 637 24.57 17.84 0.49
C ARG A 637 23.10 17.49 0.30
N ARG A 638 22.16 18.23 0.88
CA ARG A 638 20.74 17.82 0.95
C ARG A 638 19.74 18.93 0.58
N PRO A 639 19.52 19.19 -0.72
CA PRO A 639 20.31 18.75 -1.87
C PRO A 639 21.55 19.65 -2.07
N PRO A 640 22.55 19.19 -2.85
CA PRO A 640 23.74 20.00 -3.13
C PRO A 640 23.41 21.22 -3.98
N LEU A 641 24.22 22.28 -3.82
CA LEU A 641 24.12 23.47 -4.65
C LEU A 641 24.50 23.16 -6.12
N PRO A 642 23.65 23.49 -7.11
CA PRO A 642 23.98 23.33 -8.52
C PRO A 642 25.31 23.99 -8.89
N ARG A 643 26.19 23.27 -9.61
CA ARG A 643 27.55 23.75 -9.94
C ARG A 643 27.58 25.12 -10.61
N HIS A 644 26.59 25.43 -11.45
CA HIS A 644 26.51 26.71 -12.14
C HIS A 644 26.20 27.91 -11.21
N LEU A 645 25.76 27.65 -9.97
CA LEU A 645 25.53 28.67 -8.94
C LEU A 645 26.71 28.84 -7.97
N HIS A 646 27.75 28.00 -8.07
CA HIS A 646 28.96 28.16 -7.25
C HIS A 646 29.64 29.53 -7.45
N PRO A 647 29.78 30.05 -8.69
CA PRO A 647 30.33 31.40 -8.88
C PRO A 647 29.52 32.52 -8.21
N GLU A 648 28.21 32.33 -8.02
CA GLU A 648 27.36 33.29 -7.32
C GLU A 648 27.59 33.21 -5.81
N ALA A 649 27.69 32.01 -5.25
CA ALA A 649 28.05 31.81 -3.85
C ALA A 649 29.45 32.39 -3.54
N GLU A 650 30.44 32.14 -4.39
CA GLU A 650 31.81 32.67 -4.24
C GLU A 650 31.85 34.21 -4.26
N LYS A 651 31.01 34.86 -5.07
CA LYS A 651 30.86 36.32 -5.04
C LYS A 651 30.33 36.81 -3.69
N LEU A 652 29.35 36.12 -3.10
CA LEU A 652 28.82 36.46 -1.79
C LEU A 652 29.83 36.25 -0.65
N MET A 653 30.80 35.35 -0.82
CA MET A 653 31.90 35.15 0.14
C MET A 653 32.95 36.26 0.07
N THR A 654 33.21 36.78 -1.13
CA THR A 654 34.32 37.72 -1.38
C THR A 654 33.90 39.19 -1.32
N SER A 655 32.60 39.49 -1.38
CA SER A 655 32.08 40.87 -1.35
C SER A 655 31.97 41.46 0.07
N GLY A 656 32.81 41.01 1.01
CA GLY A 656 32.84 41.47 2.41
C GLY A 656 33.26 42.92 2.56
#